data_AF-A0A8J4GPM7-F1
#
_entry.id   AF-A0A8J4GPM7-F1
#
_cell.length_a   1.000
_cell.length_b   1.000
_cell.length_c   1.000
_cell.angle_alpha   90.00
_cell.angle_beta   90.00
_cell.angle_gamma   90.00
#
_symmetry.space_group_name_H-M   'P 1'
#
loop_
_entity.id
_entity.type
_entity.pdbx_description
1 polymer ?
#
loop_
_entity_poly.entity_id
_entity_poly.type
_entity_poly.pdbx_seq_one_letter_code
_entity_poly.pdbx_strand_id
1 'polypeptide(L)'
;MPAMARQSRGAVDSDSISASASISGTRSVGGGVASTPSPSAAAAGLRAVSASVGGAPYRSTSMPPLPSATANDAKANPAGVASTIAAADAAAAAPPSSAGERMYSAKQLTEALKSGLQAVKEQLQVLAILDGTALSWPGVSQSVDDLDFLTDMVAQTTNRLEAANRGLQTQLDGERAESATLKESLAAASARSDDLQRQCNVVHRDLRDLRVQLEDAKRDAQQVRQELWAVEKQRADAASELDRTKLELEQLQGELRDMRAANAVQATATTNLKEELAARRADVGHLKQLTGEVRSANEHLRQQLAAAQEAAAAAQGTLSHVRSEKLHYEREVGRLGEECSRLGAELDRTVRELARLREWQDVLKKVEADKLREEQEAHARTRTAVEAKSAEAEKKEALWRADVRAREDRLASRDAELDTQRKANGLLQLQVKDLQKQLSLCQGERTAAAAARDDQRTTVSKLQAEIQRIRLDAAQRDKERAVAESAAKEAAAAEKARLQALLEEAGREATLARALSDGWQRELREARGRISALTKELEVARSQLSEGKVEHVRSGAAAEGQVVALRTQLAAREEEVRRVKLDAASVQKQLEKAIERLQREVDASAAEVARLKGAEDAALFTRLPPVGRAATIHDELEALRKW
;
A
#
# COMPACT_ATOMS: atom_id res chain seq x y z
N MET A 1 83.90 -28.51 49.43
CA MET A 1 82.59 -29.12 49.76
C MET A 1 81.48 -28.37 49.05
N PRO A 2 80.95 -28.94 47.97
CA PRO A 2 79.52 -28.83 47.65
C PRO A 2 78.92 -30.21 47.32
N ALA A 3 77.69 -30.45 47.77
CA ALA A 3 76.97 -31.70 47.55
C ALA A 3 76.28 -31.69 46.19
N MET A 4 76.72 -32.60 45.32
CA MET A 4 75.93 -33.17 44.23
C MET A 4 74.93 -34.18 44.78
N ALA A 5 73.76 -34.34 44.13
CA ALA A 5 73.44 -35.55 43.35
C ALA A 5 71.93 -35.83 43.18
N ARG A 6 71.58 -36.02 41.90
CA ARG A 6 70.79 -37.11 41.29
C ARG A 6 69.28 -37.30 41.58
N GLN A 7 68.58 -37.26 40.44
CA GLN A 7 67.37 -37.99 40.07
C GLN A 7 67.45 -39.52 40.29
N SER A 8 66.30 -40.14 40.57
CA SER A 8 65.98 -41.51 40.12
C SER A 8 64.50 -41.67 39.73
N ARG A 9 64.29 -42.34 38.59
CA ARG A 9 63.06 -43.03 38.09
C ARG A 9 62.42 -43.88 39.21
N GLY A 10 61.14 -44.28 39.26
CA GLY A 10 60.09 -44.55 38.26
C GLY A 10 59.55 -45.98 38.50
N ALA A 11 58.24 -46.16 38.72
CA ALA A 11 57.42 -47.40 38.68
C ALA A 11 55.98 -47.02 39.15
N VAL A 12 54.89 -47.05 38.37
CA VAL A 12 54.16 -48.12 37.65
C VAL A 12 53.34 -49.04 38.59
N ASP A 13 52.01 -48.98 38.35
CA ASP A 13 50.87 -49.85 38.70
C ASP A 13 50.44 -49.96 40.18
N SER A 14 49.15 -49.84 40.56
CA SER A 14 48.07 -50.77 40.18
C SER A 14 46.67 -50.24 40.58
N ASP A 15 45.68 -50.62 39.77
CA ASP A 15 44.30 -51.04 40.11
C ASP A 15 43.35 -50.17 40.97
N SER A 16 42.27 -49.73 40.35
CA SER A 16 40.91 -50.28 40.56
C SER A 16 39.86 -49.32 40.01
N ILE A 17 39.00 -49.80 39.11
CA ILE A 17 37.55 -49.51 39.10
C ILE A 17 36.91 -50.53 38.16
N SER A 18 36.13 -51.40 38.80
CA SER A 18 35.20 -52.36 38.23
C SER A 18 33.98 -51.64 37.67
N ALA A 19 33.50 -52.02 36.49
CA ALA A 19 32.06 -52.05 36.17
C ALA A 19 31.82 -52.86 34.90
N SER A 20 31.54 -54.14 35.10
CA SER A 20 30.95 -55.04 34.11
C SER A 20 29.44 -54.80 34.06
N ALA A 21 28.87 -54.60 32.87
CA ALA A 21 27.47 -54.90 32.60
C ALA A 21 27.33 -55.45 31.18
N SER A 22 27.00 -56.72 31.17
CA SER A 22 26.66 -57.61 30.07
C SER A 22 25.49 -57.10 29.24
N ILE A 23 25.44 -57.45 27.94
CA ILE A 23 24.26 -57.99 27.25
C ILE A 23 24.71 -58.66 25.95
N SER A 24 24.44 -59.97 25.88
CA SER A 24 24.39 -60.86 24.72
C SER A 24 23.55 -60.23 23.58
N GLY A 25 23.79 -60.43 22.29
CA GLY A 25 24.22 -61.61 21.57
C GLY A 25 23.24 -61.88 20.42
N THR A 26 23.78 -62.42 19.32
CA THR A 26 23.13 -63.24 18.26
C THR A 26 22.66 -62.63 16.93
N ARG A 27 23.09 -63.34 15.87
CA ARG A 27 22.53 -63.58 14.52
C ARG A 27 22.53 -62.40 13.53
N SER A 28 23.21 -62.45 12.37
CA SER A 28 23.31 -63.44 11.27
C SER A 28 22.01 -63.63 10.46
N VAL A 29 22.19 -63.66 9.13
CA VAL A 29 21.22 -63.83 8.02
C VAL A 29 20.54 -62.50 7.64
N GLY A 30 20.58 -61.96 6.42
CA GLY A 30 20.72 -62.54 5.09
C GLY A 30 19.48 -62.14 4.27
N GLY A 31 19.68 -61.36 3.20
CA GLY A 31 18.62 -60.86 2.29
C GLY A 31 18.98 -59.43 1.87
N GLY A 32 19.38 -59.11 0.64
CA GLY A 32 18.88 -59.64 -0.62
C GLY A 32 17.68 -58.81 -1.05
N VAL A 33 17.71 -58.34 -2.31
CA VAL A 33 16.61 -57.81 -3.12
C VAL A 33 16.63 -56.28 -3.39
N ALA A 34 16.96 -56.00 -4.66
CA ALA A 34 16.32 -55.06 -5.58
C ALA A 34 16.63 -53.56 -5.58
N SER A 35 17.23 -53.18 -6.71
CA SER A 35 16.71 -52.17 -7.63
C SER A 35 16.94 -50.70 -7.28
N THR A 36 18.11 -50.21 -7.70
CA THR A 36 18.21 -48.87 -8.27
C THR A 36 17.58 -48.84 -9.66
N PRO A 37 16.96 -47.72 -10.04
CA PRO A 37 17.28 -47.23 -11.37
C PRO A 37 17.68 -45.75 -11.35
N SER A 38 18.64 -45.49 -12.23
CA SER A 38 19.03 -44.20 -12.79
C SER A 38 17.83 -43.39 -13.29
N PRO A 39 18.00 -42.07 -13.50
CA PRO A 39 17.66 -41.61 -14.84
C PRO A 39 18.75 -40.71 -15.43
N SER A 40 19.19 -41.11 -16.62
CA SER A 40 19.89 -40.30 -17.61
C SER A 40 18.99 -40.22 -18.85
N ALA A 41 18.76 -38.97 -19.27
CA ALA A 41 18.57 -38.50 -20.65
C ALA A 41 17.35 -38.89 -21.51
N ALA A 42 17.05 -37.93 -22.40
CA ALA A 42 16.24 -37.98 -23.62
C ALA A 42 14.71 -37.92 -23.41
N ALA A 43 13.90 -37.33 -24.29
CA ALA A 43 14.04 -36.42 -25.43
C ALA A 43 12.61 -36.18 -25.93
N ALA A 44 12.41 -35.14 -26.75
CA ALA A 44 11.21 -34.88 -27.57
C ALA A 44 9.92 -34.59 -26.78
N GLY A 45 9.01 -33.72 -27.19
CA GLY A 45 8.81 -33.04 -28.45
C GLY A 45 7.31 -32.82 -28.55
N LEU A 46 6.84 -31.57 -28.50
CA LEU A 46 5.47 -31.25 -28.88
C LEU A 46 5.49 -29.97 -29.72
N ARG A 47 5.21 -30.21 -31.00
CA ARG A 47 5.05 -29.26 -32.08
C ARG A 47 3.54 -29.09 -32.27
N ALA A 48 3.09 -27.83 -32.29
CA ALA A 48 2.04 -27.25 -33.14
C ALA A 48 0.59 -27.79 -33.12
N VAL A 49 -0.30 -26.95 -33.69
CA VAL A 49 -1.73 -27.16 -34.06
C VAL A 49 -2.69 -26.77 -32.91
N SER A 50 -3.62 -25.80 -32.96
CA SER A 50 -4.31 -25.00 -33.99
C SER A 50 -4.73 -23.66 -33.35
N ALA A 51 -4.62 -22.47 -33.97
CA ALA A 51 -5.42 -21.92 -35.06
C ALA A 51 -6.92 -21.72 -34.78
N SER A 52 -7.32 -20.44 -34.82
CA SER A 52 -8.55 -19.92 -35.45
C SER A 52 -9.91 -20.14 -34.78
N VAL A 53 -10.43 -19.08 -34.14
CA VAL A 53 -11.75 -18.41 -34.34
C VAL A 53 -11.59 -17.04 -33.65
N GLY A 54 -11.66 -15.88 -34.28
CA GLY A 54 -12.77 -15.32 -35.06
C GLY A 54 -13.58 -14.36 -34.17
N GLY A 55 -13.29 -13.06 -34.21
CA GLY A 55 -14.02 -12.06 -33.41
C GLY A 55 -13.60 -10.63 -33.74
N ALA A 56 -14.34 -10.03 -34.67
CA ALA A 56 -14.11 -8.75 -35.34
C ALA A 56 -14.22 -7.50 -34.43
N PRO A 57 -13.74 -6.33 -34.91
CA PRO A 57 -13.70 -5.09 -34.14
C PRO A 57 -15.04 -4.34 -34.18
N TYR A 58 -15.57 -3.93 -33.04
CA TYR A 58 -16.67 -2.98 -33.00
C TYR A 58 -16.13 -1.56 -33.20
N ARG A 59 -16.21 -1.12 -34.46
CA ARG A 59 -16.18 0.28 -34.90
C ARG A 59 -17.47 0.51 -35.67
N SER A 60 -18.49 1.13 -35.08
CA SER A 60 -19.53 1.83 -35.84
C SER A 60 -20.47 2.63 -34.93
N THR A 61 -20.60 3.94 -35.23
CA THR A 61 -21.85 4.74 -35.35
C THR A 61 -22.87 4.68 -34.22
N SER A 62 -23.44 5.76 -33.67
CA SER A 62 -23.76 7.07 -34.24
C SER A 62 -24.24 8.00 -33.11
N MET A 63 -23.84 9.27 -33.16
CA MET A 63 -24.63 10.36 -32.57
C MET A 63 -26.03 10.42 -33.18
N PRO A 64 -27.00 10.96 -32.43
CA PRO A 64 -27.89 11.96 -33.02
C PRO A 64 -27.91 13.28 -32.21
N PRO A 65 -28.38 14.38 -32.84
CA PRO A 65 -27.94 15.72 -32.53
C PRO A 65 -28.90 16.53 -31.66
N LEU A 66 -28.38 17.65 -31.17
CA LEU A 66 -29.10 18.88 -30.79
C LEU A 66 -30.15 19.28 -31.86
N PRO A 67 -31.25 19.91 -31.45
CA PRO A 67 -31.95 20.85 -32.31
C PRO A 67 -31.66 22.29 -31.87
N SER A 68 -31.01 23.06 -32.75
CA SER A 68 -31.01 24.52 -32.74
C SER A 68 -31.67 25.04 -34.03
N ALA A 69 -32.66 25.92 -33.84
CA ALA A 69 -33.11 27.01 -34.72
C ALA A 69 -33.76 26.73 -36.09
N THR A 70 -34.93 27.36 -36.29
CA THR A 70 -35.46 28.15 -37.45
C THR A 70 -36.99 28.02 -37.48
N ALA A 71 -37.77 29.09 -37.23
CA ALA A 71 -38.19 30.12 -38.19
C ALA A 71 -39.03 29.56 -39.37
N ASN A 72 -40.35 29.77 -39.30
CA ASN A 72 -41.37 29.89 -40.37
C ASN A 72 -42.71 30.10 -39.62
N ASP A 73 -43.39 31.24 -39.62
CA ASP A 73 -43.92 32.05 -40.73
C ASP A 73 -44.69 31.24 -41.79
N ALA A 74 -45.99 31.04 -41.52
CA ALA A 74 -47.07 30.93 -42.51
C ALA A 74 -48.42 30.95 -41.74
N LYS A 75 -49.13 32.08 -41.65
CA LYS A 75 -50.15 32.50 -42.63
C LYS A 75 -51.19 31.41 -42.93
N ALA A 76 -52.29 31.41 -42.18
CA ALA A 76 -53.55 30.81 -42.61
C ALA A 76 -54.73 31.60 -42.05
N ASN A 77 -55.18 32.54 -42.89
CA ASN A 77 -56.55 33.06 -42.93
C ASN A 77 -57.51 31.89 -43.22
N PRO A 78 -58.74 31.90 -42.70
CA PRO A 78 -59.86 32.37 -43.54
C PRO A 78 -60.83 33.26 -42.74
N ALA A 79 -61.16 34.46 -43.22
CA ALA A 79 -62.21 34.71 -44.21
C ALA A 79 -63.64 34.34 -43.75
N GLY A 80 -64.49 35.36 -43.65
CA GLY A 80 -65.96 35.28 -43.64
C GLY A 80 -66.55 35.06 -42.25
N VAL A 81 -67.56 35.79 -41.77
CA VAL A 81 -68.64 36.45 -42.48
C VAL A 81 -69.13 37.63 -41.62
N ALA A 82 -69.23 38.79 -42.27
CA ALA A 82 -69.91 39.97 -41.77
C ALA A 82 -71.42 39.70 -41.62
N SER A 83 -72.01 40.15 -40.51
CA SER A 83 -73.45 40.37 -40.41
C SER A 83 -73.72 41.61 -39.55
N THR A 84 -73.33 42.76 -40.08
CA THR A 84 -73.99 44.04 -39.79
C THR A 84 -75.40 43.98 -40.37
N ILE A 85 -76.40 43.66 -39.53
CA ILE A 85 -77.80 43.97 -39.85
C ILE A 85 -78.05 45.37 -39.31
N ALA A 86 -77.99 46.32 -40.22
CA ALA A 86 -78.62 47.62 -40.09
C ALA A 86 -80.13 47.41 -39.99
N ALA A 87 -80.71 47.70 -38.82
CA ALA A 87 -82.13 47.95 -38.71
C ALA A 87 -82.37 49.43 -39.06
N ALA A 88 -82.50 49.67 -40.36
CA ALA A 88 -83.11 50.86 -40.90
C ALA A 88 -84.65 50.77 -40.77
N ASP A 89 -85.27 51.94 -40.75
CA ASP A 89 -86.66 52.19 -41.14
C ASP A 89 -87.78 51.64 -40.24
N ALA A 90 -88.45 52.55 -39.54
CA ALA A 90 -89.60 53.22 -40.15
C ALA A 90 -90.26 54.13 -39.11
N ALA A 91 -89.91 55.42 -39.18
CA ALA A 91 -90.72 56.50 -38.66
C ALA A 91 -92.08 56.50 -39.41
N ALA A 92 -93.10 55.87 -38.83
CA ALA A 92 -94.47 56.06 -39.25
C ALA A 92 -95.02 57.32 -38.58
N ALA A 93 -94.70 58.47 -39.19
CA ALA A 93 -95.39 59.72 -38.96
C ALA A 93 -96.89 59.52 -39.23
N ALA A 94 -97.70 59.50 -38.17
CA ALA A 94 -99.14 59.57 -38.29
C ALA A 94 -99.51 60.93 -38.94
N PRO A 95 -100.31 60.94 -40.02
CA PRO A 95 -100.75 62.18 -40.65
C PRO A 95 -101.66 62.97 -39.70
N PRO A 96 -101.54 64.30 -39.58
CA PRO A 96 -102.54 65.10 -38.90
C PRO A 96 -103.82 65.07 -39.75
N SER A 97 -104.85 64.34 -39.30
CA SER A 97 -106.18 64.42 -39.92
C SER A 97 -106.82 65.77 -39.55
N SER A 98 -106.36 66.80 -40.24
CA SER A 98 -107.03 68.08 -40.39
C SER A 98 -108.16 67.94 -41.40
N ALA A 99 -109.37 67.73 -40.91
CA ALA A 99 -110.63 68.06 -41.55
C ALA A 99 -111.67 67.97 -40.42
N GLY A 100 -111.89 69.01 -39.62
CA GLY A 100 -112.16 70.35 -40.10
C GLY A 100 -113.56 70.46 -40.71
N GLU A 101 -114.37 69.40 -40.68
CA GLU A 101 -115.81 69.59 -40.74
C GLU A 101 -116.24 70.10 -39.38
N ARG A 102 -116.64 71.38 -39.33
CA ARG A 102 -117.48 71.93 -38.27
C ARG A 102 -118.84 71.24 -38.36
N MET A 103 -118.87 69.93 -38.16
CA MET A 103 -120.08 69.26 -37.76
C MET A 103 -120.42 69.88 -36.41
N TYR A 104 -121.45 70.72 -36.39
CA TYR A 104 -122.11 71.13 -35.17
C TYR A 104 -122.24 69.87 -34.31
N SER A 105 -121.65 69.90 -33.11
CA SER A 105 -121.72 68.74 -32.23
C SER A 105 -123.20 68.38 -32.06
N ALA A 106 -123.53 67.11 -31.87
CA ALA A 106 -124.94 66.73 -31.76
C ALA A 106 -125.63 67.47 -30.59
N LYS A 107 -124.86 67.91 -29.57
CA LYS A 107 -125.27 68.89 -28.54
C LYS A 107 -125.53 70.29 -29.10
N GLN A 108 -124.65 70.83 -29.93
CA GLN A 108 -124.86 72.13 -30.59
C GLN A 108 -126.07 72.12 -31.55
N LEU A 109 -126.33 71.00 -32.26
CA LEU A 109 -127.53 70.85 -33.09
C LEU A 109 -128.80 70.75 -32.24
N THR A 110 -128.77 70.01 -31.12
CA THR A 110 -129.92 69.90 -30.22
C THR A 110 -130.19 71.18 -29.45
N GLU A 111 -129.16 71.94 -29.03
CA GLU A 111 -129.31 73.27 -28.46
C GLU A 111 -129.86 74.28 -29.49
N ALA A 112 -129.39 74.23 -30.74
CA ALA A 112 -129.93 75.07 -31.82
C ALA A 112 -131.39 74.71 -32.14
N LEU A 113 -131.76 73.42 -32.14
CA LEU A 113 -133.14 72.97 -32.31
C LEU A 113 -134.04 73.41 -31.13
N LYS A 114 -133.59 73.27 -29.88
CA LYS A 114 -134.33 73.76 -28.70
C LYS A 114 -134.51 75.28 -28.72
N SER A 115 -133.44 76.02 -29.04
CA SER A 115 -133.50 77.47 -29.18
C SER A 115 -134.41 77.91 -30.31
N GLY A 116 -134.42 77.18 -31.44
CA GLY A 116 -135.33 77.43 -32.56
C GLY A 116 -136.78 77.11 -32.20
N LEU A 117 -137.04 76.03 -31.47
CA LEU A 117 -138.39 75.67 -31.03
C LEU A 117 -138.95 76.66 -30.01
N GLN A 118 -138.11 77.11 -29.09
CA GLN A 118 -138.44 78.16 -28.13
C GLN A 118 -138.80 79.48 -28.84
N ALA A 119 -138.04 79.86 -29.87
CA ALA A 119 -138.37 81.05 -30.68
C ALA A 119 -139.72 80.88 -31.42
N VAL A 120 -140.05 79.68 -31.89
CA VAL A 120 -141.37 79.38 -32.49
C VAL A 120 -142.49 79.42 -31.45
N LYS A 121 -142.27 78.91 -30.22
CA LYS A 121 -143.20 79.04 -29.09
C LYS A 121 -143.48 80.51 -28.76
N GLU A 122 -142.43 81.32 -28.68
CA GLU A 122 -142.53 82.76 -28.41
C GLU A 122 -143.26 83.50 -29.55
N GLN A 123 -142.97 83.17 -30.81
CA GLN A 123 -143.69 83.72 -31.96
C GLN A 123 -145.18 83.34 -31.96
N LEU A 124 -145.52 82.08 -31.63
CA LEU A 124 -146.91 81.64 -31.48
C LEU A 124 -147.62 82.32 -30.31
N GLN A 125 -146.91 82.58 -29.21
CA GLN A 125 -147.43 83.31 -28.06
C GLN A 125 -147.71 84.78 -28.41
N VAL A 126 -146.84 85.43 -29.19
CA VAL A 126 -147.04 86.78 -29.73
C VAL A 126 -148.23 86.83 -30.70
N LEU A 127 -148.35 85.85 -31.59
CA LEU A 127 -149.49 85.69 -32.51
C LEU A 127 -150.81 85.51 -31.76
N ALA A 128 -150.81 84.80 -30.63
CA ALA A 128 -152.00 84.61 -29.82
C ALA A 128 -152.46 85.89 -29.08
N ILE A 129 -151.53 86.79 -28.75
CA ILE A 129 -151.86 88.11 -28.20
C ILE A 129 -152.49 89.01 -29.28
N LEU A 130 -152.07 88.87 -30.54
CA LEU A 130 -152.50 89.70 -31.67
C LEU A 130 -153.86 89.30 -32.28
N ASP A 131 -154.17 88.01 -32.39
CA ASP A 131 -155.38 87.54 -33.09
C ASP A 131 -156.28 86.61 -32.24
N GLY A 132 -155.94 86.37 -30.97
CA GLY A 132 -156.74 85.59 -30.00
C GLY A 132 -156.98 84.10 -30.36
N THR A 133 -156.69 83.70 -31.59
CA THR A 133 -157.05 82.41 -32.18
C THR A 133 -155.85 81.53 -32.52
N ALA A 134 -154.63 82.07 -32.60
CA ALA A 134 -153.44 81.31 -32.98
C ALA A 134 -153.08 80.19 -31.97
N LEU A 135 -153.43 80.35 -30.68
CA LEU A 135 -153.34 79.29 -29.68
C LEU A 135 -154.54 78.32 -29.68
N SER A 136 -155.65 78.69 -30.33
CA SER A 136 -156.84 77.83 -30.45
C SER A 136 -156.91 77.05 -31.77
N TRP A 137 -155.88 77.18 -32.64
CA TRP A 137 -155.76 76.36 -33.84
C TRP A 137 -155.58 74.89 -33.43
N PRO A 138 -156.55 74.02 -33.74
CA PRO A 138 -156.50 72.63 -33.34
C PRO A 138 -155.22 71.98 -33.87
N GLY A 139 -154.40 71.46 -32.96
CA GLY A 139 -153.19 70.70 -33.29
C GLY A 139 -151.87 71.48 -33.33
N VAL A 140 -151.85 72.82 -33.31
CA VAL A 140 -150.58 73.58 -33.34
C VAL A 140 -149.82 73.46 -32.02
N SER A 141 -150.47 73.68 -30.88
CA SER A 141 -149.87 73.43 -29.55
C SER A 141 -149.39 71.98 -29.44
N GLN A 142 -150.20 71.02 -29.88
CA GLN A 142 -149.83 69.61 -29.89
C GLN A 142 -148.58 69.35 -30.74
N SER A 143 -148.48 69.93 -31.94
CA SER A 143 -147.32 69.73 -32.81
C SER A 143 -146.03 70.33 -32.25
N VAL A 144 -146.13 71.45 -31.53
CA VAL A 144 -144.98 72.08 -30.89
C VAL A 144 -144.55 71.28 -29.66
N ASP A 145 -145.49 70.77 -28.88
CA ASP A 145 -145.18 69.88 -27.75
C ASP A 145 -144.63 68.52 -28.22
N ASP A 146 -145.14 67.97 -29.33
CA ASP A 146 -144.61 66.78 -29.98
C ASP A 146 -143.18 67.02 -30.51
N LEU A 147 -142.90 68.21 -31.07
CA LEU A 147 -141.55 68.58 -31.51
C LEU A 147 -140.58 68.80 -30.35
N ASP A 148 -141.02 69.39 -29.24
CA ASP A 148 -140.21 69.50 -28.02
C ASP A 148 -139.90 68.11 -27.47
N PHE A 149 -140.91 67.23 -27.42
CA PHE A 149 -140.75 65.84 -27.03
C PHE A 149 -139.77 65.10 -27.93
N LEU A 150 -139.88 65.24 -29.25
CA LEU A 150 -138.94 64.66 -30.21
C LEU A 150 -137.54 65.24 -30.03
N THR A 151 -137.40 66.53 -29.74
CA THR A 151 -136.10 67.18 -29.51
C THR A 151 -135.46 66.66 -28.23
N ASP A 152 -136.24 66.47 -27.15
CA ASP A 152 -135.78 65.85 -25.92
C ASP A 152 -135.42 64.37 -26.11
N MET A 153 -136.21 63.63 -26.89
CA MET A 153 -135.93 62.24 -27.25
C MET A 153 -134.65 62.14 -28.09
N VAL A 154 -134.43 63.06 -29.05
CA VAL A 154 -133.20 63.14 -29.85
C VAL A 154 -132.01 63.51 -28.96
N ALA A 155 -132.15 64.48 -28.04
CA ALA A 155 -131.10 64.79 -27.08
C ALA A 155 -130.78 63.60 -26.16
N GLN A 156 -131.80 62.85 -25.72
CA GLN A 156 -131.63 61.67 -24.87
C GLN A 156 -130.94 60.52 -25.62
N THR A 157 -131.35 60.24 -26.86
CA THR A 157 -130.74 59.20 -27.70
C THR A 157 -129.32 59.58 -28.09
N THR A 158 -129.07 60.86 -28.40
CA THR A 158 -127.74 61.40 -28.66
C THR A 158 -126.84 61.26 -27.43
N ASN A 159 -127.31 61.63 -26.24
CA ASN A 159 -126.55 61.45 -25.00
C ASN A 159 -126.28 59.97 -24.71
N ARG A 160 -127.22 59.05 -25.01
CA ARG A 160 -127.00 57.59 -24.90
C ARG A 160 -125.95 57.11 -25.89
N LEU A 161 -125.98 57.57 -27.13
CA LEU A 161 -125.00 57.22 -28.15
C LEU A 161 -123.62 57.80 -27.82
N GLU A 162 -123.53 59.04 -27.35
CA GLU A 162 -122.28 59.61 -26.85
C GLU A 162 -121.74 58.84 -25.65
N ALA A 163 -122.60 58.46 -24.71
CA ALA A 163 -122.21 57.64 -23.56
C ALA A 163 -121.74 56.25 -23.98
N ALA A 164 -122.45 55.60 -24.92
CA ALA A 164 -122.04 54.32 -25.50
C ALA A 164 -120.72 54.44 -26.28
N ASN A 165 -120.54 55.53 -27.04
CA ASN A 165 -119.31 55.77 -27.78
C ASN A 165 -118.13 56.04 -26.84
N ARG A 166 -118.34 56.82 -25.76
CA ARG A 166 -117.35 56.96 -24.69
C ARG A 166 -117.03 55.60 -24.05
N GLY A 167 -118.04 54.76 -23.81
CA GLY A 167 -117.87 53.40 -23.30
C GLY A 167 -117.04 52.51 -24.23
N LEU A 168 -117.36 52.50 -25.52
CA LEU A 168 -116.61 51.77 -26.54
C LEU A 168 -115.18 52.31 -26.68
N GLN A 169 -114.99 53.63 -26.60
CA GLN A 169 -113.66 54.24 -26.60
C GLN A 169 -112.85 53.78 -25.38
N THR A 170 -113.44 53.78 -24.19
CA THR A 170 -112.77 53.27 -22.98
C THR A 170 -112.46 51.78 -23.06
N GLN A 171 -113.33 50.97 -23.66
CA GLN A 171 -113.07 49.56 -23.91
C GLN A 171 -111.94 49.38 -24.91
N LEU A 172 -111.95 50.12 -26.02
CA LEU A 172 -110.90 50.08 -27.03
C LEU A 172 -109.55 50.50 -26.45
N ASP A 173 -109.52 51.54 -25.62
CA ASP A 173 -108.30 51.99 -24.95
C ASP A 173 -107.84 50.99 -23.89
N GLY A 174 -108.77 50.31 -23.20
CA GLY A 174 -108.50 49.17 -22.32
C GLY A 174 -107.87 47.98 -23.06
N GLU A 175 -108.50 47.51 -24.14
CA GLU A 175 -107.99 46.43 -25.00
C GLU A 175 -106.64 46.80 -25.64
N ARG A 176 -106.42 48.07 -25.99
CA ARG A 176 -105.12 48.55 -26.46
C ARG A 176 -104.06 48.50 -25.36
N ALA A 177 -104.42 48.89 -24.14
CA ALA A 177 -103.52 48.77 -22.99
C ALA A 177 -103.21 47.30 -22.69
N GLU A 178 -104.20 46.40 -22.73
CA GLU A 178 -104.00 44.95 -22.58
C GLU A 178 -103.15 44.36 -23.72
N SER A 179 -103.39 44.79 -24.97
CA SER A 179 -102.56 44.38 -26.10
C SER A 179 -101.10 44.86 -25.93
N ALA A 180 -100.90 46.07 -25.40
CA ALA A 180 -99.57 46.60 -25.10
C ALA A 180 -98.88 45.80 -23.99
N THR A 181 -99.57 45.49 -22.89
CA THR A 181 -99.01 44.68 -21.80
C THR A 181 -98.73 43.25 -22.23
N LEU A 182 -99.59 42.65 -23.06
CA LEU A 182 -99.35 41.33 -23.63
C LEU A 182 -98.13 41.32 -24.54
N LYS A 183 -97.95 42.34 -25.40
CA LYS A 183 -96.75 42.48 -26.23
C LYS A 183 -95.49 42.64 -25.39
N GLU A 184 -95.54 43.44 -24.33
CA GLU A 184 -94.42 43.60 -23.40
C GLU A 184 -94.11 42.29 -22.66
N SER A 185 -95.13 41.56 -22.21
CA SER A 185 -94.97 40.26 -21.55
C SER A 185 -94.40 39.20 -22.50
N LEU A 186 -94.81 39.20 -23.76
CA LEU A 186 -94.30 38.30 -24.81
C LEU A 186 -92.85 38.63 -25.14
N ALA A 187 -92.51 39.92 -25.27
CA ALA A 187 -91.14 40.36 -25.48
C ALA A 187 -90.25 39.96 -24.29
N ALA A 188 -90.73 40.13 -23.06
CA ALA A 188 -90.01 39.70 -21.85
C ALA A 188 -89.85 38.18 -21.78
N ALA A 189 -90.87 37.41 -22.16
CA ALA A 189 -90.79 35.95 -22.22
C ALA A 189 -89.82 35.47 -23.29
N SER A 190 -89.83 36.09 -24.48
CA SER A 190 -88.86 35.83 -25.56
C SER A 190 -87.44 36.11 -25.09
N ALA A 191 -87.20 37.26 -24.45
CA ALA A 191 -85.88 37.61 -23.92
C ALA A 191 -85.39 36.61 -22.86
N ARG A 192 -86.28 36.12 -21.98
CA ARG A 192 -85.94 35.05 -21.01
C ARG A 192 -85.63 33.72 -21.70
N SER A 193 -86.39 33.37 -22.74
CA SER A 193 -86.13 32.16 -23.53
C SER A 193 -84.76 32.23 -24.20
N ASP A 194 -84.41 33.36 -24.80
CA ASP A 194 -83.11 33.59 -25.44
C ASP A 194 -81.97 33.52 -24.41
N ASP A 195 -82.16 34.09 -23.22
CA ASP A 195 -81.18 34.04 -22.14
C ASP A 195 -80.98 32.60 -21.63
N LEU A 196 -82.06 31.86 -21.37
CA LEU A 196 -81.98 30.45 -20.99
C LEU A 196 -81.30 29.60 -22.07
N GLN A 197 -81.56 29.88 -23.36
CA GLN A 197 -80.89 29.19 -24.45
C GLN A 197 -79.38 29.50 -24.48
N ARG A 198 -78.97 30.74 -24.20
CA ARG A 198 -77.56 31.11 -24.05
C ARG A 198 -76.92 30.40 -22.87
N GLN A 199 -77.58 30.38 -21.70
CA GLN A 199 -77.10 29.67 -20.52
C GLN A 199 -76.95 28.16 -20.79
N CYS A 200 -77.92 27.55 -21.47
CA CYS A 200 -77.87 26.14 -21.85
C CYS A 200 -76.68 25.85 -22.78
N ASN A 201 -76.41 26.74 -23.75
CA ASN A 201 -75.25 26.64 -24.62
C ASN A 201 -73.91 26.79 -23.88
N VAL A 202 -73.83 27.66 -22.86
CA VAL A 202 -72.64 27.80 -22.00
C VAL A 202 -72.41 26.52 -21.21
N VAL A 203 -73.42 26.00 -20.51
CA VAL A 203 -73.33 24.74 -19.76
C VAL A 203 -72.93 23.58 -20.66
N HIS A 204 -73.43 23.54 -21.91
CA HIS A 204 -73.05 22.49 -22.85
C HIS A 204 -71.58 22.57 -23.29
N ARG A 205 -71.02 23.78 -23.41
CA ARG A 205 -69.58 23.98 -23.65
C ARG A 205 -68.77 23.58 -22.43
N ASP A 206 -69.15 24.03 -21.23
CA ASP A 206 -68.45 23.70 -19.99
C ASP A 206 -68.42 22.18 -19.75
N LEU A 207 -69.53 21.48 -20.02
CA LEU A 207 -69.58 20.01 -19.95
C LEU A 207 -68.65 19.33 -20.95
N ARG A 208 -68.52 19.89 -22.16
CA ARG A 208 -67.57 19.38 -23.17
C ARG A 208 -66.14 19.59 -22.71
N ASP A 209 -65.81 20.76 -22.18
CA ASP A 209 -64.46 21.09 -21.71
C ASP A 209 -64.08 20.24 -20.48
N LEU A 210 -64.99 20.07 -19.53
CA LEU A 210 -64.80 19.17 -18.38
C LEU A 210 -64.58 17.72 -18.82
N ARG A 211 -65.27 17.27 -19.88
CA ARG A 211 -65.07 15.93 -20.43
C ARG A 211 -63.68 15.76 -21.05
N VAL A 212 -63.19 16.78 -21.77
CA VAL A 212 -61.82 16.79 -22.30
C VAL A 212 -60.80 16.74 -21.16
N GLN A 213 -60.95 17.61 -20.16
CA GLN A 213 -60.09 17.63 -18.97
C GLN A 213 -60.08 16.29 -18.22
N LEU A 214 -61.23 15.61 -18.12
CA LEU A 214 -61.32 14.29 -17.49
C LEU A 214 -60.56 13.23 -18.29
N GLU A 215 -60.67 13.24 -19.62
CA GLU A 215 -59.93 12.29 -20.46
C GLU A 215 -58.42 12.57 -20.46
N ASP A 216 -58.01 13.82 -20.42
CA ASP A 216 -56.60 14.19 -20.26
C ASP A 216 -56.05 13.74 -18.90
N ALA A 217 -56.78 14.00 -17.81
CA ALA A 217 -56.41 13.51 -16.48
C ALA A 217 -56.32 11.98 -16.40
N LYS A 218 -57.16 11.24 -17.14
CA LYS A 218 -57.05 9.78 -17.26
C LYS A 218 -55.78 9.35 -17.99
N ARG A 219 -55.41 10.04 -19.08
CA ARG A 219 -54.16 9.76 -19.81
C ARG A 219 -52.95 10.03 -18.94
N ASP A 220 -52.91 11.17 -18.25
CA ASP A 220 -51.84 11.53 -17.32
C ASP A 220 -51.72 10.49 -16.20
N ALA A 221 -52.84 10.05 -15.61
CA ALA A 221 -52.85 9.00 -14.60
C ALA A 221 -52.34 7.65 -15.14
N GLN A 222 -52.63 7.30 -16.39
CA GLN A 222 -52.08 6.10 -17.04
C GLN A 222 -50.57 6.24 -17.28
N GLN A 223 -50.10 7.41 -17.72
CA GLN A 223 -48.68 7.67 -17.92
C GLN A 223 -47.91 7.58 -16.60
N VAL A 224 -48.39 8.22 -15.53
CA VAL A 224 -47.77 8.14 -14.19
C VAL A 224 -47.70 6.70 -13.68
N ARG A 225 -48.72 5.86 -13.96
CA ARG A 225 -48.66 4.42 -13.61
C ARG A 225 -47.57 3.67 -14.37
N GLN A 226 -47.38 3.97 -15.66
CA GLN A 226 -46.32 3.35 -16.45
C GLN A 226 -44.93 3.79 -15.98
N GLU A 227 -44.76 5.08 -15.67
CA GLU A 227 -43.53 5.63 -15.10
C GLU A 227 -43.22 5.01 -13.73
N LEU A 228 -44.23 4.86 -12.86
CA LEU A 228 -44.08 4.22 -11.56
C LEU A 228 -43.65 2.77 -11.68
N TRP A 229 -44.25 2.01 -12.61
CA TRP A 229 -43.83 0.64 -12.90
C TRP A 229 -42.39 0.57 -13.43
N ALA A 230 -41.99 1.50 -14.30
CA ALA A 230 -40.62 1.58 -14.80
C ALA A 230 -39.61 1.87 -13.68
N VAL A 231 -39.94 2.78 -12.76
CA VAL A 231 -39.11 3.09 -11.58
C VAL A 231 -39.03 1.90 -10.62
N GLU A 232 -40.13 1.18 -10.39
CA GLU A 232 -40.12 -0.04 -9.57
C GLU A 232 -39.24 -1.13 -10.17
N LYS A 233 -39.29 -1.30 -11.50
CA LYS A 233 -38.40 -2.22 -12.21
C LYS A 233 -36.93 -1.81 -12.07
N GLN A 234 -36.60 -0.54 -12.30
CA GLN A 234 -35.24 -0.01 -12.12
C GLN A 234 -34.74 -0.21 -10.68
N ARG A 235 -35.61 -0.02 -9.69
CA ARG A 235 -35.30 -0.28 -8.27
C ARG A 235 -35.00 -1.76 -8.02
N ALA A 236 -35.76 -2.68 -8.61
CA ALA A 236 -35.53 -4.11 -8.49
C ALA A 236 -34.21 -4.54 -9.16
N ASP A 237 -33.92 -4.00 -10.35
CA ASP A 237 -32.68 -4.25 -11.06
C ASP A 237 -31.47 -3.75 -10.25
N ALA A 238 -31.52 -2.51 -9.74
CA ALA A 238 -30.47 -1.93 -8.89
C ALA A 238 -30.27 -2.71 -7.58
N ALA A 239 -31.36 -3.22 -6.97
CA ALA A 239 -31.25 -4.10 -5.80
C ALA A 239 -30.51 -5.41 -6.14
N SER A 240 -30.79 -6.00 -7.31
CA SER A 240 -30.10 -7.21 -7.76
C SER A 240 -28.60 -6.98 -8.03
N GLU A 241 -28.24 -5.83 -8.60
CA GLU A 241 -26.84 -5.44 -8.80
C GLU A 241 -26.11 -5.19 -7.48
N LEU A 242 -26.79 -4.56 -6.51
CA LEU A 242 -26.26 -4.37 -5.17
C LEU A 242 -25.97 -5.72 -4.48
N ASP A 243 -26.84 -6.71 -4.63
CA ASP A 243 -26.60 -8.03 -4.04
C ASP A 243 -25.49 -8.82 -4.75
N ARG A 244 -25.36 -8.69 -6.08
CA ARG A 244 -24.20 -9.23 -6.82
C ARG A 244 -22.88 -8.64 -6.35
N THR A 245 -22.81 -7.31 -6.26
CA THR A 245 -21.58 -6.61 -5.82
C THR A 245 -21.20 -6.93 -4.37
N LYS A 246 -22.18 -7.13 -3.46
CA LYS A 246 -21.89 -7.64 -2.11
C LYS A 246 -21.24 -9.02 -2.14
N LEU A 247 -21.77 -9.93 -2.96
CA LEU A 247 -21.26 -11.30 -3.06
C LEU A 247 -19.85 -11.34 -3.67
N GLU A 248 -19.58 -10.53 -4.69
CA GLU A 248 -18.23 -10.34 -5.24
C GLU A 248 -17.26 -9.78 -4.19
N LEU A 249 -17.71 -8.81 -3.38
CA LEU A 249 -16.91 -8.23 -2.31
C LEU A 249 -16.59 -9.24 -1.21
N GLU A 250 -17.54 -10.09 -0.84
CA GLU A 250 -17.32 -11.21 0.10
C GLU A 250 -16.32 -12.24 -0.45
N GLN A 251 -16.41 -12.58 -1.75
CA GLN A 251 -15.45 -13.46 -2.42
C GLN A 251 -14.03 -12.87 -2.41
N LEU A 252 -13.87 -11.62 -2.82
CA LEU A 252 -12.58 -10.92 -2.81
C LEU A 252 -12.00 -10.82 -1.39
N GLN A 253 -12.84 -10.60 -0.38
CA GLN A 253 -12.39 -10.64 1.02
C GLN A 253 -11.91 -12.04 1.44
N GLY A 254 -12.56 -13.10 0.96
CA GLY A 254 -12.12 -14.48 1.14
C GLY A 254 -10.75 -14.73 0.52
N GLU A 255 -10.59 -14.43 -0.77
CA GLU A 255 -9.32 -14.58 -1.49
C GLU A 255 -8.18 -13.80 -0.82
N LEU A 256 -8.47 -12.60 -0.32
CA LEU A 256 -7.48 -11.76 0.36
C LEU A 256 -7.08 -12.36 1.72
N ARG A 257 -8.00 -13.00 2.46
CA ARG A 257 -7.66 -13.76 3.68
C ARG A 257 -6.76 -14.95 3.35
N ASP A 258 -7.07 -15.70 2.29
CA ASP A 258 -6.28 -16.85 1.86
C ASP A 258 -4.87 -16.45 1.43
N MET A 259 -4.73 -15.36 0.67
CA MET A 259 -3.44 -14.79 0.28
C MET A 259 -2.62 -14.34 1.49
N ARG A 260 -3.25 -13.74 2.51
CA ARG A 260 -2.56 -13.40 3.77
C ARG A 260 -2.09 -14.64 4.51
N ALA A 261 -2.92 -15.68 4.58
CA ALA A 261 -2.56 -16.95 5.22
C ALA A 261 -1.38 -17.63 4.49
N ALA A 262 -1.42 -17.69 3.16
CA ALA A 262 -0.33 -18.21 2.34
C ALA A 262 0.97 -17.42 2.55
N ASN A 263 0.91 -16.09 2.59
CA ASN A 263 2.07 -15.24 2.83
C ASN A 263 2.65 -15.46 4.25
N ALA A 264 1.80 -15.63 5.27
CA ALA A 264 2.25 -15.97 6.61
C ALA A 264 2.99 -17.32 6.64
N VAL A 265 2.46 -18.35 5.96
CA VAL A 265 3.14 -19.65 5.81
C VAL A 265 4.48 -19.47 5.09
N GLN A 266 4.53 -18.73 3.98
CA GLN A 266 5.78 -18.48 3.26
C GLN A 266 6.81 -17.72 4.11
N ALA A 267 6.38 -16.77 4.93
CA ALA A 267 7.25 -16.06 5.86
C ALA A 267 7.87 -17.03 6.88
N THR A 268 7.06 -17.91 7.49
CA THR A 268 7.57 -18.94 8.42
C THR A 268 8.51 -19.95 7.75
N ALA A 269 8.23 -20.37 6.51
CA ALA A 269 9.14 -21.23 5.76
C ALA A 269 10.48 -20.53 5.50
N THR A 270 10.45 -19.23 5.20
CA THR A 270 11.67 -18.42 4.97
C THR A 270 12.49 -18.25 6.26
N THR A 271 11.85 -18.09 7.42
CA THR A 271 12.57 -18.04 8.71
C THR A 271 13.22 -19.38 9.02
N ASN A 272 12.51 -20.49 8.84
CA ASN A 272 13.05 -21.84 9.08
C ASN A 272 14.25 -22.13 8.17
N LEU A 273 14.17 -21.80 6.88
CA LEU A 273 15.30 -21.96 5.96
C LEU A 273 16.52 -21.09 6.33
N LYS A 274 16.29 -19.90 6.88
CA LYS A 274 17.40 -19.05 7.39
C LYS A 274 18.06 -19.67 8.62
N GLU A 275 17.28 -20.24 9.52
CA GLU A 275 17.77 -20.95 10.71
C GLU A 275 18.56 -22.21 10.32
N GLU A 276 18.01 -23.03 9.41
CA GLU A 276 18.71 -24.20 8.86
C GLU A 276 20.03 -23.80 8.20
N LEU A 277 20.04 -22.74 7.40
CA LEU A 277 21.24 -22.24 6.75
C LEU A 277 22.27 -21.71 7.77
N ALA A 278 21.83 -21.08 8.86
CA ALA A 278 22.70 -20.67 9.96
C ALA A 278 23.32 -21.88 10.67
N ALA A 279 22.52 -22.92 10.94
CA ALA A 279 23.00 -24.17 11.52
C ALA A 279 24.04 -24.86 10.62
N ARG A 280 23.76 -24.97 9.31
CA ARG A 280 24.72 -25.52 8.33
C ARG A 280 26.01 -24.71 8.24
N ARG A 281 25.96 -23.39 8.36
CA ARG A 281 27.16 -22.55 8.41
C ARG A 281 27.99 -22.82 9.67
N ALA A 282 27.35 -23.03 10.82
CA ALA A 282 28.02 -23.42 12.05
C ALA A 282 28.70 -24.79 11.91
N ASP A 283 28.00 -25.79 11.34
CA ASP A 283 28.57 -27.12 11.05
C ASP A 283 29.81 -27.02 10.16
N VAL A 284 29.75 -26.24 9.07
CA VAL A 284 30.90 -26.01 8.18
C VAL A 284 32.05 -25.33 8.92
N GLY A 285 31.75 -24.39 9.83
CA GLY A 285 32.75 -23.77 10.70
C GLY A 285 33.45 -24.81 11.58
N HIS A 286 32.68 -25.68 12.24
CA HIS A 286 33.21 -26.75 13.07
C HIS A 286 34.06 -27.76 12.27
N LEU A 287 33.59 -28.19 11.09
CA LEU A 287 34.35 -29.07 10.21
C LEU A 287 35.67 -28.45 9.74
N LYS A 288 35.69 -27.13 9.46
CA LYS A 288 36.93 -26.41 9.13
C LYS A 288 37.91 -26.40 10.30
N GLN A 289 37.42 -26.20 11.53
CA GLN A 289 38.23 -26.27 12.73
C GLN A 289 38.82 -27.68 12.91
N LEU A 290 37.99 -28.72 12.87
CA LEU A 290 38.43 -30.12 12.96
C LEU A 290 39.47 -30.46 11.88
N THR A 291 39.26 -29.99 10.65
CA THR A 291 40.24 -30.17 9.57
C THR A 291 41.58 -29.48 9.89
N GLY A 292 41.53 -28.30 10.50
CA GLY A 292 42.71 -27.58 10.99
C GLY A 292 43.47 -28.36 12.07
N GLU A 293 42.75 -28.89 13.05
CA GLU A 293 43.30 -29.73 14.14
C GLU A 293 43.92 -31.03 13.59
N VAL A 294 43.25 -31.70 12.66
CA VAL A 294 43.80 -32.90 12.01
C VAL A 294 45.07 -32.57 11.22
N ARG A 295 45.12 -31.42 10.52
CA ARG A 295 46.35 -30.99 9.83
C ARG A 295 47.50 -30.73 10.79
N SER A 296 47.26 -30.01 11.90
CA SER A 296 48.31 -29.74 12.88
C SER A 296 48.78 -31.02 13.57
N ALA A 297 47.87 -31.94 13.89
CA ALA A 297 48.22 -33.26 14.41
C ALA A 297 49.06 -34.07 13.40
N ASN A 298 48.70 -34.05 12.11
CA ASN A 298 49.46 -34.73 11.06
C ASN A 298 50.87 -34.14 10.92
N GLU A 299 51.00 -32.82 10.97
CA GLU A 299 52.29 -32.13 10.94
C GLU A 299 53.15 -32.49 12.16
N HIS A 300 52.55 -32.56 13.35
CA HIS A 300 53.24 -33.02 14.54
C HIS A 300 53.73 -34.47 14.41
N LEU A 301 52.90 -35.38 13.90
CA LEU A 301 53.29 -36.76 13.64
C LEU A 301 54.42 -36.87 12.59
N ARG A 302 54.41 -36.03 11.55
CA ARG A 302 55.52 -35.95 10.58
C ARG A 302 56.82 -35.50 11.23
N GLN A 303 56.76 -34.50 12.12
CA GLN A 303 57.94 -34.06 12.88
C GLN A 303 58.45 -35.16 13.81
N GLN A 304 57.56 -35.87 14.50
CA GLN A 304 57.94 -37.03 15.33
C GLN A 304 58.58 -38.14 14.49
N LEU A 305 58.04 -38.43 13.30
CA LEU A 305 58.60 -39.42 12.39
C LEU A 305 60.00 -39.00 11.90
N ALA A 306 60.19 -37.74 11.53
CA ALA A 306 61.49 -37.20 11.12
C ALA A 306 62.51 -37.30 12.26
N ALA A 307 62.13 -36.90 13.48
CA ALA A 307 62.99 -37.02 14.66
C ALA A 307 63.34 -38.49 14.96
N ALA A 308 62.40 -39.42 14.81
CA ALA A 308 62.66 -40.86 14.96
C ALA A 308 63.60 -41.39 13.88
N GLN A 309 63.47 -40.92 12.63
CA GLN A 309 64.38 -41.27 11.53
C GLN A 309 65.80 -40.73 11.78
N GLU A 310 65.95 -39.49 12.24
CA GLU A 310 67.23 -38.92 12.64
C GLU A 310 67.86 -39.70 13.81
N ALA A 311 67.07 -40.06 14.83
CA ALA A 311 67.54 -40.89 15.94
C ALA A 311 67.98 -42.28 15.47
N ALA A 312 67.24 -42.90 14.54
CA ALA A 312 67.61 -44.18 13.95
C ALA A 312 68.90 -44.07 13.11
N ALA A 313 69.06 -43.02 12.32
CA ALA A 313 70.27 -42.76 11.55
C ALA A 313 71.49 -42.52 12.47
N ALA A 314 71.31 -41.76 13.56
CA ALA A 314 72.32 -41.56 14.58
C ALA A 314 72.72 -42.88 15.25
N ALA A 315 71.75 -43.72 15.62
CA ALA A 315 71.98 -45.05 16.17
C ALA A 315 72.70 -45.98 15.19
N GLN A 316 72.38 -45.90 13.89
CA GLN A 316 73.10 -46.64 12.85
C GLN A 316 74.55 -46.15 12.72
N GLY A 317 74.76 -44.83 12.83
CA GLY A 317 76.09 -44.21 12.88
C GLY A 317 76.91 -44.72 14.06
N THR A 318 76.36 -44.71 15.27
CA THR A 318 77.04 -45.23 16.47
C THR A 318 77.34 -46.73 16.35
N LEU A 319 76.41 -47.53 15.81
CA LEU A 319 76.66 -48.95 15.53
C LEU A 319 77.80 -49.16 14.53
N SER A 320 77.88 -48.35 13.47
CA SER A 320 78.97 -48.42 12.50
C SER A 320 80.32 -48.07 13.14
N HIS A 321 80.33 -47.08 14.03
CA HIS A 321 81.51 -46.68 14.80
C HIS A 321 81.95 -47.81 15.73
N VAL A 322 81.05 -48.36 16.54
CA VAL A 322 81.34 -49.50 17.44
C VAL A 322 81.84 -50.71 16.65
N ARG A 323 81.29 -50.98 15.45
CA ARG A 323 81.81 -52.05 14.57
C ARG A 323 83.25 -51.76 14.12
N SER A 324 83.56 -50.52 13.77
CA SER A 324 84.92 -50.11 13.38
C SER A 324 85.90 -50.20 14.55
N GLU A 325 85.49 -49.80 15.75
CA GLU A 325 86.27 -49.93 16.98
C GLU A 325 86.50 -51.40 17.32
N LYS A 326 85.46 -52.24 17.23
CA LYS A 326 85.59 -53.69 17.42
C LYS A 326 86.63 -54.27 16.45
N LEU A 327 86.56 -53.94 15.15
CA LEU A 327 87.54 -54.39 14.17
C LEU A 327 88.96 -53.88 14.47
N HIS A 328 89.07 -52.64 14.97
CA HIS A 328 90.35 -52.08 15.42
C HIS A 328 90.92 -52.89 16.59
N TYR A 329 90.12 -53.13 17.62
CA TYR A 329 90.53 -53.95 18.76
C TYR A 329 90.84 -55.39 18.37
N GLU A 330 90.10 -56.00 17.44
CA GLU A 330 90.42 -57.33 16.90
C GLU A 330 91.80 -57.35 16.21
N ARG A 331 92.15 -56.29 15.45
CA ARG A 331 93.50 -56.15 14.87
C ARG A 331 94.56 -55.93 15.93
N GLU A 332 94.29 -55.11 16.95
CA GLU A 332 95.22 -54.89 18.06
C GLU A 332 95.48 -56.18 18.84
N VAL A 333 94.42 -56.96 19.14
CA VAL A 333 94.54 -58.28 19.76
C VAL A 333 95.33 -59.24 18.87
N GLY A 334 95.10 -59.22 17.56
CA GLY A 334 95.91 -59.99 16.60
C GLY A 334 97.38 -59.61 16.64
N ARG A 335 97.69 -58.31 16.59
CA ARG A 335 99.05 -57.76 16.67
C ARG A 335 99.73 -58.12 17.99
N LEU A 336 99.02 -57.98 19.11
CA LEU A 336 99.51 -58.38 20.43
C LEU A 336 99.74 -59.90 20.50
N GLY A 337 98.89 -60.70 19.85
CA GLY A 337 99.08 -62.14 19.71
C GLY A 337 100.34 -62.50 18.91
N GLU A 338 100.62 -61.78 17.82
CA GLU A 338 101.86 -61.90 17.05
C GLU A 338 103.08 -61.46 17.87
N GLU A 339 102.98 -60.35 18.61
CA GLU A 339 104.03 -59.88 19.53
C GLU A 339 104.29 -60.92 20.63
N CYS A 340 103.26 -61.49 21.24
CA CYS A 340 103.40 -62.59 22.21
C CYS A 340 104.04 -63.83 21.59
N SER A 341 103.65 -64.20 20.36
CA SER A 341 104.25 -65.34 19.64
C SER A 341 105.72 -65.08 19.31
N ARG A 342 106.06 -63.86 18.92
CA ARG A 342 107.43 -63.41 18.66
C ARG A 342 108.25 -63.41 19.94
N LEU A 343 107.74 -62.84 21.03
CA LEU A 343 108.39 -62.86 22.34
C LEU A 343 108.54 -64.29 22.86
N GLY A 344 107.55 -65.16 22.62
CA GLY A 344 107.64 -66.60 22.89
C GLY A 344 108.76 -67.26 22.10
N ALA A 345 108.90 -66.96 20.81
CA ALA A 345 109.99 -67.48 19.99
C ALA A 345 111.37 -66.91 20.38
N GLU A 346 111.44 -65.63 20.78
CA GLU A 346 112.62 -65.01 21.35
C GLU A 346 112.97 -65.67 22.71
N LEU A 347 111.98 -65.95 23.55
CA LEU A 347 112.16 -66.71 24.79
C LEU A 347 112.69 -68.12 24.50
N ASP A 348 112.09 -68.86 23.56
CA ASP A 348 112.59 -70.18 23.17
C ASP A 348 114.01 -70.14 22.61
N ARG A 349 114.37 -69.10 21.86
CA ARG A 349 115.75 -68.87 21.43
C ARG A 349 116.66 -68.65 22.62
N THR A 350 116.30 -67.78 23.55
CA THR A 350 117.11 -67.55 24.75
C THR A 350 117.18 -68.78 25.65
N VAL A 351 116.13 -69.60 25.75
CA VAL A 351 116.14 -70.89 26.45
C VAL A 351 117.07 -71.86 25.73
N ARG A 352 117.05 -71.93 24.40
CA ARG A 352 118.00 -72.72 23.61
C ARG A 352 119.43 -72.22 23.75
N GLU A 353 119.64 -70.91 23.77
CA GLU A 353 120.94 -70.29 24.03
C GLU A 353 121.41 -70.58 25.44
N LEU A 354 120.53 -70.54 26.45
CA LEU A 354 120.83 -70.92 27.82
C LEU A 354 121.12 -72.42 27.95
N ALA A 355 120.39 -73.28 27.23
CA ALA A 355 120.68 -74.71 27.16
C ALA A 355 122.04 -74.95 26.49
N ARG A 356 122.33 -74.26 25.39
CA ARG A 356 123.65 -74.28 24.74
C ARG A 356 124.72 -73.71 25.64
N LEU A 357 124.44 -72.67 26.42
CA LEU A 357 125.36 -72.10 27.40
C LEU A 357 125.57 -73.05 28.59
N ARG A 358 124.55 -73.83 28.98
CA ARG A 358 124.69 -74.94 29.95
C ARG A 358 125.53 -76.08 29.38
N GLU A 359 125.32 -76.46 28.12
CA GLU A 359 126.19 -77.40 27.42
C GLU A 359 127.62 -76.86 27.35
N TRP A 360 127.81 -75.58 27.03
CA TRP A 360 129.11 -74.91 27.10
C TRP A 360 129.64 -74.85 28.53
N GLN A 361 128.80 -74.69 29.54
CA GLN A 361 129.19 -74.72 30.94
C GLN A 361 129.62 -76.14 31.34
N ASP A 362 129.01 -77.18 30.82
CA ASP A 362 129.39 -78.57 31.08
C ASP A 362 130.61 -78.99 30.25
N VAL A 363 130.76 -78.46 29.03
CA VAL A 363 132.01 -78.52 28.26
C VAL A 363 133.11 -77.76 29.00
N LEU A 364 132.82 -76.59 29.57
CA LEU A 364 133.76 -75.85 30.40
C LEU A 364 134.09 -76.61 31.68
N LYS A 365 133.13 -77.25 32.35
CA LYS A 365 133.43 -78.14 33.48
C LYS A 365 134.24 -79.36 33.07
N LYS A 366 134.05 -79.90 31.86
CA LYS A 366 134.91 -80.95 31.28
C LYS A 366 136.30 -80.42 30.97
N VAL A 367 136.40 -79.27 30.33
CA VAL A 367 137.67 -78.58 30.04
C VAL A 367 138.34 -78.10 31.32
N GLU A 368 137.62 -77.80 32.39
CA GLU A 368 138.13 -77.44 33.72
C GLU A 368 138.54 -78.69 34.49
N ALA A 369 137.88 -79.85 34.29
CA ALA A 369 138.33 -81.14 34.79
C ALA A 369 139.55 -81.66 34.02
N ASP A 370 139.63 -81.39 32.73
CA ASP A 370 140.77 -81.71 31.85
C ASP A 370 141.92 -80.71 32.03
N LYS A 371 141.61 -79.42 32.30
CA LYS A 371 142.58 -78.42 32.77
C LYS A 371 143.01 -78.65 34.20
N LEU A 372 142.22 -79.22 35.11
CA LEU A 372 142.76 -79.62 36.42
C LEU A 372 143.75 -80.78 36.30
N ARG A 373 143.69 -81.57 35.21
CA ARG A 373 144.72 -82.55 34.83
C ARG A 373 145.92 -81.90 34.13
N GLU A 374 145.73 -80.93 33.23
CA GLU A 374 146.83 -80.21 32.56
C GLU A 374 147.49 -79.11 33.41
N GLU A 375 146.79 -78.47 34.34
CA GLU A 375 147.30 -77.42 35.26
C GLU A 375 148.04 -78.03 36.46
N GLN A 376 147.80 -79.31 36.79
CA GLN A 376 148.74 -80.10 37.62
C GLN A 376 150.07 -80.38 36.88
N GLU A 377 150.12 -80.27 35.55
CA GLU A 377 151.32 -80.44 34.73
C GLU A 377 151.93 -79.09 34.26
N ALA A 378 151.15 -77.99 34.26
CA ALA A 378 151.57 -76.65 33.81
C ALA A 378 151.92 -75.64 34.93
N HIS A 379 151.57 -75.92 36.20
CA HIS A 379 152.01 -75.08 37.34
C HIS A 379 153.53 -75.12 37.62
N ALA A 380 154.30 -75.89 36.86
CA ALA A 380 155.76 -75.82 36.83
C ALA A 380 156.34 -74.79 35.85
N ARG A 381 155.54 -74.14 34.97
CA ARG A 381 156.07 -73.28 33.91
C ARG A 381 155.24 -72.02 33.67
N THR A 382 155.65 -70.93 34.33
CA THR A 382 155.49 -69.52 33.86
C THR A 382 154.12 -68.88 34.13
N ARG A 383 153.82 -68.16 35.21
CA ARG A 383 154.49 -67.07 35.96
C ARG A 383 155.13 -65.91 35.19
N THR A 384 155.17 -65.89 33.85
CA THR A 384 155.90 -64.82 33.11
C THR A 384 155.26 -64.42 31.77
N ALA A 385 153.93 -64.27 31.70
CA ALA A 385 153.27 -63.77 30.48
C ALA A 385 152.02 -62.89 30.75
N VAL A 386 151.98 -62.21 31.90
CA VAL A 386 150.86 -61.34 32.32
C VAL A 386 151.00 -59.89 31.80
N GLU A 387 152.07 -59.52 31.10
CA GLU A 387 152.32 -58.11 30.75
C GLU A 387 152.05 -57.72 29.27
N ALA A 388 151.49 -58.63 28.45
CA ALA A 388 151.24 -58.34 27.02
C ALA A 388 149.78 -57.99 26.65
N LYS A 389 148.84 -57.98 27.62
CA LYS A 389 147.39 -57.73 27.37
C LYS A 389 146.93 -56.27 27.52
N SER A 390 147.85 -55.31 27.57
CA SER A 390 147.51 -53.88 27.70
C SER A 390 147.39 -53.13 26.35
N ALA A 391 147.71 -53.75 25.21
CA ALA A 391 147.72 -53.09 23.90
C ALA A 391 146.42 -53.26 23.06
N GLU A 392 145.45 -54.08 23.48
CA GLU A 392 144.17 -54.30 22.75
C GLU A 392 143.01 -53.39 23.20
N ALA A 393 143.22 -52.55 24.22
CA ALA A 393 142.19 -51.65 24.76
C ALA A 393 141.98 -50.38 23.92
N GLU A 394 143.00 -49.91 23.19
CA GLU A 394 142.94 -48.62 22.46
C GLU A 394 142.15 -48.67 21.13
N LYS A 395 141.87 -49.87 20.56
CA LYS A 395 141.08 -50.01 19.33
C LYS A 395 139.55 -49.93 19.54
N LYS A 396 139.06 -50.08 20.77
CA LYS A 396 137.61 -50.07 21.06
C LYS A 396 137.05 -48.67 21.26
N GLU A 397 137.88 -47.66 21.57
CA GLU A 397 137.43 -46.29 21.84
C GLU A 397 137.01 -45.51 20.58
N ALA A 398 137.52 -45.88 19.40
CA ALA A 398 137.21 -45.21 18.12
C ALA A 398 135.81 -45.51 17.56
N LEU A 399 135.24 -46.68 17.87
CA LEU A 399 133.93 -47.12 17.37
C LEU A 399 132.75 -46.44 18.08
N TRP A 400 132.91 -46.06 19.36
CA TRP A 400 131.86 -45.38 20.12
C TRP A 400 131.69 -43.90 19.76
N ARG A 401 132.72 -43.25 19.21
CA ARG A 401 132.65 -41.84 18.77
C ARG A 401 131.90 -41.65 17.45
N ALA A 402 131.73 -42.70 16.63
CA ALA A 402 130.99 -42.64 15.38
C ALA A 402 129.47 -42.80 15.57
N ASP A 403 129.04 -43.58 16.56
CA ASP A 403 127.61 -43.89 16.81
C ASP A 403 126.85 -42.72 17.50
N VAL A 404 127.58 -41.84 18.18
CA VAL A 404 127.03 -40.62 18.81
C VAL A 404 126.69 -39.54 17.76
N ARG A 405 127.55 -39.33 16.74
CA ARG A 405 127.30 -38.37 15.66
C ARG A 405 126.08 -38.71 14.80
N ALA A 406 125.83 -40.01 14.55
CA ALA A 406 124.67 -40.45 13.76
C ALA A 406 123.31 -40.26 14.47
N ARG A 407 123.31 -40.07 15.80
CA ARG A 407 122.08 -39.79 16.58
C ARG A 407 121.79 -38.30 16.69
N GLU A 408 122.82 -37.46 16.66
CA GLU A 408 122.70 -35.99 16.62
C GLU A 408 122.06 -35.52 15.30
N ASP A 409 122.41 -36.13 14.15
CA ASP A 409 121.82 -35.78 12.85
C ASP A 409 120.33 -36.16 12.72
N ARG A 410 119.87 -37.22 13.40
CA ARG A 410 118.45 -37.63 13.40
C ARG A 410 117.58 -36.71 14.26
N LEU A 411 118.14 -36.17 15.35
CA LEU A 411 117.44 -35.19 16.20
C LEU A 411 117.27 -33.84 15.46
N ALA A 412 118.30 -33.40 14.73
CA ALA A 412 118.21 -32.20 13.89
C ALA A 412 117.12 -32.30 12.79
N SER A 413 116.90 -33.49 12.21
CA SER A 413 115.82 -33.68 11.22
C SER A 413 114.40 -33.61 11.83
N ARG A 414 114.23 -34.05 13.08
CA ARG A 414 112.94 -34.02 13.79
C ARG A 414 112.56 -32.62 14.26
N ASP A 415 113.53 -31.80 14.63
CA ASP A 415 113.28 -30.40 15.00
C ASP A 415 112.82 -29.57 13.80
N ALA A 416 113.32 -29.85 12.60
CA ALA A 416 112.86 -29.22 11.36
C ALA A 416 111.41 -29.59 10.99
N GLU A 417 111.00 -30.86 11.19
CA GLU A 417 109.61 -31.29 10.99
C GLU A 417 108.64 -30.64 12.00
N LEU A 418 109.04 -30.54 13.27
CA LEU A 418 108.21 -29.88 14.30
C LEU A 418 107.98 -28.40 14.01
N ASP A 419 108.95 -27.69 13.43
CA ASP A 419 108.79 -26.30 13.04
C ASP A 419 107.88 -26.11 11.82
N THR A 420 107.85 -27.07 10.88
CA THR A 420 106.85 -27.05 9.79
C THR A 420 105.43 -27.31 10.30
N GLN A 421 105.27 -28.20 11.28
CA GLN A 421 103.96 -28.45 11.91
C GLN A 421 103.48 -27.28 12.77
N ARG A 422 104.38 -26.53 13.43
CA ARG A 422 104.04 -25.30 14.14
C ARG A 422 103.54 -24.20 13.20
N LYS A 423 104.16 -24.05 12.02
CA LYS A 423 103.72 -23.08 11.00
C LYS A 423 102.36 -23.46 10.40
N ALA A 424 102.11 -24.75 10.14
CA ALA A 424 100.80 -25.23 9.68
C ALA A 424 99.68 -25.01 10.73
N ASN A 425 99.97 -25.23 12.01
CA ASN A 425 99.04 -24.93 13.11
C ASN A 425 98.75 -23.43 13.26
N GLY A 426 99.73 -22.56 13.03
CA GLY A 426 99.51 -21.10 13.02
C GLY A 426 98.55 -20.65 11.92
N LEU A 427 98.61 -21.27 10.75
CA LEU A 427 97.71 -20.99 9.61
C LEU A 427 96.27 -21.47 9.88
N LEU A 428 96.11 -22.62 10.51
CA LEU A 428 94.79 -23.12 10.93
C LEU A 428 94.17 -22.25 12.03
N GLN A 429 94.96 -21.72 12.97
CA GLN A 429 94.46 -20.80 14.00
C GLN A 429 93.97 -19.45 13.42
N LEU A 430 94.58 -18.98 12.33
CA LEU A 430 94.09 -17.79 11.61
C LEU A 430 92.76 -18.07 10.90
N GLN A 431 92.61 -19.23 10.25
CA GLN A 431 91.35 -19.63 9.61
C GLN A 431 90.21 -19.81 10.63
N VAL A 432 90.50 -20.36 11.81
CA VAL A 432 89.51 -20.49 12.90
C VAL A 432 89.06 -19.11 13.40
N LYS A 433 89.98 -18.13 13.50
CA LYS A 433 89.63 -16.75 13.89
C LYS A 433 88.78 -16.03 12.84
N ASP A 434 89.07 -16.20 11.56
CA ASP A 434 88.26 -15.61 10.48
C ASP A 434 86.86 -16.23 10.42
N LEU A 435 86.74 -17.55 10.60
CA LEU A 435 85.45 -18.23 10.68
C LEU A 435 84.66 -17.82 11.93
N GLN A 436 85.31 -17.62 13.08
CA GLN A 436 84.65 -17.06 14.28
C GLN A 436 84.14 -15.64 14.04
N LYS A 437 84.89 -14.82 13.30
CA LYS A 437 84.49 -13.45 12.97
C LYS A 437 83.29 -13.44 12.01
N GLN A 438 83.29 -14.31 11.00
CA GLN A 438 82.13 -14.49 10.10
C GLN A 438 80.89 -15.01 10.83
N LEU A 439 81.07 -15.93 11.79
CA LEU A 439 79.97 -16.44 12.61
C LEU A 439 79.36 -15.33 13.49
N SER A 440 80.19 -14.44 14.05
CA SER A 440 79.72 -13.30 14.85
C SER A 440 78.97 -12.26 14.01
N LEU A 441 79.37 -12.04 12.76
CA LEU A 441 78.66 -11.15 11.82
C LEU A 441 77.31 -11.75 11.40
N CYS A 442 77.28 -13.04 11.06
CA CYS A 442 76.03 -13.73 10.73
C CYS A 442 75.05 -13.77 11.92
N GLN A 443 75.56 -13.89 13.15
CA GLN A 443 74.74 -13.80 14.36
C GLN A 443 74.18 -12.39 14.58
N GLY A 444 74.98 -11.35 14.35
CA GLY A 444 74.52 -9.95 14.38
C GLY A 444 73.40 -9.67 13.38
N GLU A 445 73.56 -10.11 12.13
CA GLU A 445 72.53 -9.97 11.08
C GLU A 445 71.25 -10.74 11.42
N ARG A 446 71.37 -11.94 12.00
CA ARG A 446 70.21 -12.73 12.44
C ARG A 446 69.45 -12.04 13.58
N THR A 447 70.15 -11.40 14.51
CA THR A 447 69.51 -10.62 15.58
C THR A 447 68.85 -9.34 15.08
N ALA A 448 69.45 -8.64 14.11
CA ALA A 448 68.85 -7.48 13.47
C ALA A 448 67.60 -7.84 12.65
N ALA A 449 67.63 -8.97 11.93
CA ALA A 449 66.47 -9.49 11.20
C ALA A 449 65.33 -9.95 12.13
N ALA A 450 65.66 -10.45 13.34
CA ALA A 450 64.67 -10.78 14.36
C ALA A 450 64.00 -9.52 14.92
N ALA A 451 64.78 -8.48 15.26
CA ALA A 451 64.24 -7.19 15.72
C ALA A 451 63.33 -6.53 14.68
N ALA A 452 63.73 -6.51 13.41
CA ALA A 452 62.91 -5.97 12.32
C ALA A 452 61.58 -6.72 12.13
N ARG A 453 61.56 -8.04 12.36
CA ARG A 453 60.32 -8.84 12.31
C ARG A 453 59.38 -8.54 13.47
N ASP A 454 59.92 -8.28 14.66
CA ASP A 454 59.09 -7.94 15.82
C ASP A 454 58.52 -6.51 15.70
N ASP A 455 59.25 -5.57 15.11
CA ASP A 455 58.72 -4.25 14.75
C ASP A 455 57.61 -4.33 13.68
N GLN A 456 57.75 -5.23 12.71
CA GLN A 456 56.68 -5.52 11.75
C GLN A 456 55.44 -6.17 12.41
N ARG A 457 55.64 -7.03 13.41
CA ARG A 457 54.52 -7.62 14.17
C ARG A 457 53.78 -6.58 15.02
N THR A 458 54.49 -5.64 15.64
CA THR A 458 53.85 -4.58 16.42
C THR A 458 53.09 -3.59 15.55
N THR A 459 53.59 -3.27 14.36
CA THR A 459 52.87 -2.42 13.39
C THR A 459 51.64 -3.12 12.82
N VAL A 460 51.73 -4.41 12.46
CA VAL A 460 50.56 -5.21 12.06
C VAL A 460 49.53 -5.30 13.19
N SER A 461 49.94 -5.50 14.44
CA SER A 461 49.03 -5.52 15.59
C SER A 461 48.34 -4.16 15.81
N LYS A 462 49.04 -3.04 15.60
CA LYS A 462 48.45 -1.68 15.70
C LYS A 462 47.43 -1.44 14.60
N LEU A 463 47.75 -1.79 13.35
CA LEU A 463 46.81 -1.67 12.22
C LEU A 463 45.60 -2.58 12.40
N GLN A 464 45.77 -3.78 12.96
CA GLN A 464 44.68 -4.69 13.23
C GLN A 464 43.74 -4.16 14.33
N ALA A 465 44.28 -3.52 15.37
CA ALA A 465 43.49 -2.82 16.39
C ALA A 465 42.73 -1.60 15.82
N GLU A 466 43.36 -0.86 14.92
CA GLU A 466 42.76 0.29 14.24
C GLU A 466 41.62 -0.12 13.29
N ILE A 467 41.79 -1.22 12.55
CA ILE A 467 40.72 -1.82 11.73
C ILE A 467 39.55 -2.29 12.61
N GLN A 468 39.80 -2.89 13.76
CA GLN A 468 38.72 -3.28 14.68
C GLN A 468 37.98 -2.08 15.26
N ARG A 469 38.70 -0.99 15.57
CA ARG A 469 38.09 0.27 16.02
C ARG A 469 37.21 0.89 14.95
N ILE A 470 37.67 0.93 13.70
CA ILE A 470 36.88 1.44 12.56
C ILE A 470 35.61 0.59 12.34
N ARG A 471 35.70 -0.74 12.51
CA ARG A 471 34.53 -1.64 12.40
C ARG A 471 33.51 -1.40 13.50
N LEU A 472 33.95 -1.16 14.74
CA LEU A 472 33.08 -0.83 15.85
C LEU A 472 32.40 0.53 15.62
N ASP A 473 33.15 1.55 15.22
CA ASP A 473 32.61 2.88 14.91
C ASP A 473 31.60 2.83 13.74
N ALA A 474 31.83 1.99 12.72
CA ALA A 474 30.89 1.78 11.64
C ALA A 474 29.60 1.09 12.11
N ALA A 475 29.72 0.02 12.90
CA ALA A 475 28.57 -0.68 13.47
C ALA A 475 27.74 0.22 14.41
N GLN A 476 28.41 1.14 15.12
CA GLN A 476 27.76 2.08 16.03
C GLN A 476 27.00 3.17 15.26
N ARG A 477 27.57 3.68 14.16
CA ARG A 477 26.87 4.60 13.24
C ARG A 477 25.68 3.94 12.54
N ASP A 478 25.80 2.67 12.17
CA ASP A 478 24.67 1.93 11.57
C ASP A 478 23.55 1.70 12.59
N LYS A 479 23.89 1.47 13.87
CA LYS A 479 22.91 1.39 14.96
C LYS A 479 22.23 2.74 15.20
N GLU A 480 22.98 3.84 15.21
CA GLU A 480 22.42 5.20 15.35
C GLU A 480 21.50 5.57 14.18
N ARG A 481 21.85 5.18 12.94
CA ARG A 481 20.99 5.34 11.76
C ARG A 481 19.70 4.53 11.88
N ALA A 482 19.78 3.28 12.32
CA ALA A 482 18.60 2.45 12.52
C ALA A 482 17.65 3.04 13.59
N VAL A 483 18.20 3.60 14.67
CA VAL A 483 17.42 4.28 15.71
C VAL A 483 16.81 5.58 15.18
N ALA A 484 17.56 6.37 14.41
CA ALA A 484 17.04 7.60 13.81
C ALA A 484 15.93 7.32 12.78
N GLU A 485 16.09 6.28 11.95
CA GLU A 485 15.03 5.84 11.02
C GLU A 485 13.79 5.32 11.75
N SER A 486 13.98 4.58 12.84
CA SER A 486 12.88 4.11 13.70
C SER A 486 12.10 5.28 14.29
N ALA A 487 12.80 6.26 14.84
CA ALA A 487 12.18 7.46 15.42
C ALA A 487 11.45 8.31 14.36
N ALA A 488 12.01 8.43 13.15
CA ALA A 488 11.36 9.13 12.04
C ALA A 488 10.09 8.40 11.57
N LYS A 489 10.10 7.05 11.53
CA LYS A 489 8.93 6.24 11.18
C LYS A 489 7.83 6.34 12.25
N GLU A 490 8.19 6.34 13.53
CA GLU A 490 7.22 6.56 14.62
C GLU A 490 6.63 7.97 14.60
N ALA A 491 7.44 9.01 14.35
CA ALA A 491 6.95 10.38 14.25
C ALA A 491 5.95 10.55 13.08
N ALA A 492 6.27 9.98 11.91
CA ALA A 492 5.38 9.99 10.76
C ALA A 492 4.08 9.19 10.99
N ALA A 493 4.17 8.06 11.72
CA ALA A 493 2.99 7.29 12.09
C ALA A 493 2.10 8.03 13.10
N ALA A 494 2.70 8.73 14.07
CA ALA A 494 1.98 9.53 15.05
C ALA A 494 1.27 10.73 14.39
N GLU A 495 1.91 11.41 13.44
CA GLU A 495 1.29 12.51 12.72
C GLU A 495 0.13 12.03 11.83
N LYS A 496 0.31 10.90 11.14
CA LYS A 496 -0.76 10.27 10.35
C LYS A 496 -1.95 9.89 11.22
N ALA A 497 -1.73 9.32 12.40
CA ALA A 497 -2.79 8.98 13.35
C ALA A 497 -3.54 10.23 13.84
N ARG A 498 -2.81 11.33 14.11
CA ARG A 498 -3.41 12.62 14.50
C ARG A 498 -4.28 13.20 13.39
N LEU A 499 -3.83 13.18 12.14
CA LEU A 499 -4.60 13.66 10.99
C LEU A 499 -5.84 12.80 10.72
N GLN A 500 -5.75 11.48 10.91
CA GLN A 500 -6.90 10.59 10.81
C GLN A 500 -7.95 10.86 11.90
N ALA A 501 -7.51 11.09 13.14
CA ALA A 501 -8.42 11.44 14.24
C ALA A 501 -9.20 12.73 13.95
N LEU A 502 -8.53 13.77 13.44
CA LEU A 502 -9.18 15.04 13.06
C LEU A 502 -10.19 14.86 11.92
N LEU A 503 -9.91 13.96 10.98
CA LEU A 503 -10.81 13.68 9.85
C LEU A 503 -12.07 12.91 10.31
N GLU A 504 -11.92 11.97 11.25
CA GLU A 504 -13.04 11.30 11.88
C GLU A 504 -13.91 12.26 12.71
N GLU A 505 -13.29 13.19 13.42
CA GLU A 505 -13.99 14.19 14.24
C GLU A 505 -14.81 15.14 13.35
N ALA A 506 -14.23 15.64 12.26
CA ALA A 506 -14.96 16.42 11.25
C ALA A 506 -16.11 15.61 10.58
N GLY A 507 -15.91 14.31 10.37
CA GLY A 507 -16.95 13.42 9.88
C GLY A 507 -18.13 13.29 10.84
N ARG A 508 -17.84 13.15 12.14
CA ARG A 508 -18.87 13.11 13.20
C ARG A 508 -19.65 14.41 13.28
N GLU A 509 -18.98 15.57 13.21
CA GLU A 509 -19.64 16.87 13.18
C GLU A 509 -20.57 17.04 11.97
N ALA A 510 -20.15 16.60 10.78
CA ALA A 510 -20.99 16.61 9.59
C ALA A 510 -22.24 15.71 9.72
N THR A 511 -22.12 14.55 10.37
CA THR A 511 -23.28 13.69 10.65
C THR A 511 -24.24 14.30 11.67
N LEU A 512 -23.72 14.97 12.70
CA LEU A 512 -24.52 15.72 13.67
C LEU A 512 -25.29 16.87 13.02
N ALA A 513 -24.65 17.63 12.13
CA ALA A 513 -25.29 18.70 11.38
C ALA A 513 -26.44 18.20 10.48
N ARG A 514 -26.26 17.03 9.84
CA ARG A 514 -27.34 16.40 9.06
C ARG A 514 -28.49 15.93 9.93
N ALA A 515 -28.20 15.29 11.06
CA ALA A 515 -29.24 14.83 12.00
C ALA A 515 -30.07 16.00 12.56
N LEU A 516 -29.43 17.14 12.86
CA LEU A 516 -30.12 18.35 13.30
C LEU A 516 -31.02 18.92 12.18
N SER A 517 -30.51 19.02 10.95
CA SER A 517 -31.32 19.42 9.77
C SER A 517 -32.57 18.54 9.61
N ASP A 518 -32.41 17.22 9.73
CA ASP A 518 -33.51 16.27 9.55
C ASP A 518 -34.54 16.35 10.68
N GLY A 519 -34.09 16.59 11.92
CA GLY A 519 -34.97 16.88 13.06
C GLY A 519 -35.84 18.12 12.81
N TRP A 520 -35.22 19.21 12.35
CA TRP A 520 -35.93 20.45 12.07
C TRP A 520 -36.91 20.33 10.91
N GLN A 521 -36.59 19.51 9.89
CA GLN A 521 -37.52 19.22 8.79
C GLN A 521 -38.74 18.39 9.24
N ARG A 522 -38.60 17.53 10.26
CA ARG A 522 -39.73 16.80 10.84
C ARG A 522 -40.63 17.74 11.63
N GLU A 523 -40.07 18.62 12.45
CA GLU A 523 -40.84 19.64 13.18
C GLU A 523 -41.61 20.57 12.23
N LEU A 524 -41.01 20.96 11.11
CA LEU A 524 -41.67 21.73 10.06
C LEU A 524 -42.85 20.98 9.42
N ARG A 525 -42.70 19.68 9.16
CA ARG A 525 -43.77 18.84 8.62
C ARG A 525 -44.92 18.68 9.62
N GLU A 526 -44.61 18.47 10.90
CA GLU A 526 -45.62 18.42 11.96
C GLU A 526 -46.35 19.74 12.14
N ALA A 527 -45.63 20.87 12.13
CA ALA A 527 -46.24 22.19 12.22
C ALA A 527 -47.15 22.49 11.02
N ARG A 528 -46.73 22.15 9.79
CA ARG A 528 -47.59 22.23 8.59
C ARG A 528 -48.82 21.32 8.71
N GLY A 529 -48.67 20.13 9.28
CA GLY A 529 -49.78 19.21 9.58
C GLY A 529 -50.79 19.81 10.57
N ARG A 530 -50.31 20.42 11.66
CA ARG A 530 -51.17 21.09 12.66
C ARG A 530 -51.91 22.29 12.07
N ILE A 531 -51.24 23.10 11.23
CA ILE A 531 -51.89 24.21 10.52
C ILE A 531 -52.96 23.67 9.56
N SER A 532 -52.68 22.61 8.81
CA SER A 532 -53.66 21.97 7.93
C SER A 532 -54.90 21.48 8.70
N ALA A 533 -54.71 20.83 9.85
CA ALA A 533 -55.80 20.36 10.70
C ALA A 533 -56.66 21.50 11.23
N LEU A 534 -56.03 22.55 11.78
CA LEU A 534 -56.75 23.74 12.29
C LEU A 534 -57.45 24.53 11.16
N THR A 535 -56.89 24.53 9.95
CA THR A 535 -57.54 25.17 8.79
C THR A 535 -58.82 24.40 8.40
N LYS A 536 -58.80 23.06 8.46
CA LYS A 536 -59.99 22.23 8.25
C LYS A 536 -61.03 22.42 9.36
N GLU A 537 -60.61 22.51 10.62
CA GLU A 537 -61.51 22.83 11.73
C GLU A 537 -62.15 24.22 11.58
N LEU A 538 -61.43 25.20 11.05
CA LEU A 538 -61.97 26.51 10.69
C LEU A 538 -62.98 26.45 9.52
N GLU A 539 -62.74 25.64 8.50
CA GLU A 539 -63.72 25.43 7.41
C GLU A 539 -64.99 24.73 7.91
N VAL A 540 -64.85 23.77 8.83
CA VAL A 540 -65.99 23.13 9.51
C VAL A 540 -66.73 24.13 10.39
N ALA A 541 -66.02 24.95 11.16
CA ALA A 541 -66.64 25.99 11.98
C ALA A 541 -67.33 27.08 11.12
N ARG A 542 -66.74 27.47 9.97
CA ARG A 542 -67.33 28.43 9.02
C ARG A 542 -68.57 27.86 8.31
N SER A 543 -68.55 26.60 7.93
CA SER A 543 -69.72 25.93 7.35
C SER A 543 -70.85 25.81 8.39
N GLN A 544 -70.55 25.47 9.64
CA GLN A 544 -71.51 25.49 10.75
C GLN A 544 -72.03 26.90 11.10
N LEU A 545 -71.23 27.95 10.88
CA LEU A 545 -71.64 29.35 11.04
C LEU A 545 -72.66 29.77 9.97
N SER A 546 -72.49 29.28 8.73
CA SER A 546 -73.43 29.53 7.63
C SER A 546 -74.81 28.88 7.85
N GLU A 547 -74.91 27.92 8.77
CA GLU A 547 -76.15 27.28 9.22
C GLU A 547 -76.87 28.01 10.39
N GLY A 548 -76.36 29.17 10.85
CA GLY A 548 -77.11 30.05 11.76
C GLY A 548 -77.00 29.74 13.27
N LYS A 549 -75.99 28.98 13.72
CA LYS A 549 -75.72 28.74 15.15
C LYS A 549 -74.76 29.79 15.73
N VAL A 550 -75.32 30.74 16.50
CA VAL A 550 -74.62 31.95 17.00
C VAL A 550 -73.54 31.65 18.07
N GLU A 551 -73.59 30.50 18.75
CA GLU A 551 -72.58 30.14 19.77
C GLU A 551 -71.17 29.88 19.19
N HIS A 552 -71.02 29.72 17.88
CA HIS A 552 -69.73 29.39 17.25
C HIS A 552 -68.89 30.59 16.79
N VAL A 553 -69.44 31.82 16.81
CA VAL A 553 -68.71 33.04 16.38
C VAL A 553 -67.49 33.31 17.26
N ARG A 554 -67.59 33.09 18.59
CA ARG A 554 -66.44 33.24 19.50
C ARG A 554 -65.38 32.16 19.31
N SER A 555 -65.78 30.93 18.96
CA SER A 555 -64.83 29.84 18.68
C SER A 555 -64.10 30.03 17.35
N GLY A 556 -64.78 30.56 16.33
CA GLY A 556 -64.19 30.87 15.02
C GLY A 556 -63.15 31.99 15.10
N ALA A 557 -63.44 33.08 15.82
CA ALA A 557 -62.47 34.16 16.01
C ALA A 557 -61.23 33.73 16.82
N ALA A 558 -61.41 32.87 17.83
CA ALA A 558 -60.30 32.29 18.58
C ALA A 558 -59.45 31.34 17.72
N ALA A 559 -60.07 30.52 16.87
CA ALA A 559 -59.39 29.63 15.93
C ALA A 559 -58.68 30.41 14.80
N GLU A 560 -59.26 31.50 14.30
CA GLU A 560 -58.60 32.39 13.34
C GLU A 560 -57.37 33.07 13.96
N GLY A 561 -57.48 33.54 15.21
CA GLY A 561 -56.35 34.08 15.96
C GLY A 561 -55.23 33.05 16.16
N GLN A 562 -55.58 31.80 16.49
CA GLN A 562 -54.60 30.71 16.61
C GLN A 562 -53.96 30.34 15.27
N VAL A 563 -54.71 30.32 14.17
CA VAL A 563 -54.15 30.04 12.83
C VAL A 563 -53.24 31.16 12.35
N VAL A 564 -53.58 32.42 12.63
CA VAL A 564 -52.68 33.55 12.31
C VAL A 564 -51.41 33.49 13.16
N ALA A 565 -51.51 33.20 14.46
CA ALA A 565 -50.36 33.04 15.35
C ALA A 565 -49.47 31.85 14.96
N LEU A 566 -50.05 30.73 14.52
CA LEU A 566 -49.31 29.58 14.05
C LEU A 566 -48.68 29.81 12.68
N ARG A 567 -49.31 30.60 11.80
CA ARG A 567 -48.72 31.01 10.52
C ARG A 567 -47.53 31.94 10.70
N THR A 568 -47.59 32.89 11.64
CA THR A 568 -46.44 33.74 11.96
C THR A 568 -45.30 32.96 12.63
N GLN A 569 -45.63 32.01 13.53
CA GLN A 569 -44.63 31.09 14.08
C GLN A 569 -44.01 30.17 13.02
N LEU A 570 -44.81 29.69 12.06
CA LEU A 570 -44.32 28.87 10.95
C LEU A 570 -43.39 29.68 10.04
N ALA A 571 -43.77 30.91 9.70
CA ALA A 571 -42.92 31.79 8.90
C ALA A 571 -41.58 32.06 9.59
N ALA A 572 -41.59 32.37 10.90
CA ALA A 572 -40.37 32.56 11.68
C ALA A 572 -39.49 31.29 11.72
N ARG A 573 -40.09 30.11 11.87
CA ARG A 573 -39.38 28.81 11.85
C ARG A 573 -38.86 28.45 10.46
N GLU A 574 -39.58 28.80 9.39
CA GLU A 574 -39.11 28.64 8.01
C GLU A 574 -37.91 29.55 7.70
N GLU A 575 -37.91 30.77 8.25
CA GLU A 575 -36.79 31.71 8.18
C GLU A 575 -35.56 31.17 8.93
N GLU A 576 -35.73 30.66 10.15
CA GLU A 576 -34.66 30.01 10.94
C GLU A 576 -34.10 28.78 10.23
N VAL A 577 -34.95 27.94 9.65
CA VAL A 577 -34.51 26.77 8.86
C VAL A 577 -33.75 27.20 7.61
N ARG A 578 -34.16 28.29 6.95
CA ARG A 578 -33.40 28.88 5.83
C ARG A 578 -32.03 29.36 6.28
N ARG A 579 -31.95 30.04 7.43
CA ARG A 579 -30.70 30.54 8.00
C ARG A 579 -29.75 29.41 8.35
N VAL A 580 -30.26 28.39 9.05
CA VAL A 580 -29.50 27.18 9.42
C VAL A 580 -29.05 26.39 8.19
N LYS A 581 -29.85 26.34 7.11
CA LYS A 581 -29.43 25.73 5.85
C LYS A 581 -28.31 26.51 5.16
N LEU A 582 -28.36 27.84 5.18
CA LEU A 582 -27.29 28.69 4.65
C LEU A 582 -26.01 28.55 5.48
N ASP A 583 -26.12 28.51 6.79
CA ASP A 583 -24.99 28.32 7.70
C ASP A 583 -24.40 26.91 7.56
N ALA A 584 -25.23 25.86 7.46
CA ALA A 584 -24.78 24.50 7.19
C ALA A 584 -24.10 24.38 5.81
N ALA A 585 -24.64 25.02 4.77
CA ALA A 585 -24.00 25.06 3.45
C ALA A 585 -22.68 25.83 3.46
N SER A 586 -22.59 26.91 4.24
CA SER A 586 -21.34 27.68 4.46
C SER A 586 -20.28 26.82 5.16
N VAL A 587 -20.64 26.16 6.27
CA VAL A 587 -19.77 25.26 7.02
C VAL A 587 -19.33 24.07 6.16
N GLN A 588 -20.24 23.48 5.39
CA GLN A 588 -19.90 22.39 4.49
C GLN A 588 -18.88 22.83 3.41
N LYS A 589 -19.05 24.04 2.86
CA LYS A 589 -18.08 24.60 1.89
C LYS A 589 -16.73 24.95 2.52
N GLN A 590 -16.72 25.34 3.79
CA GLN A 590 -15.47 25.54 4.55
C GLN A 590 -14.76 24.21 4.84
N LEU A 591 -15.51 23.16 5.20
CA LEU A 591 -14.98 21.81 5.38
C LEU A 591 -14.43 21.23 4.08
N GLU A 592 -15.13 21.39 2.95
CA GLU A 592 -14.63 20.97 1.62
C GLU A 592 -13.30 21.67 1.29
N LYS A 593 -13.19 22.99 1.53
CA LYS A 593 -11.92 23.72 1.34
C LYS A 593 -10.81 23.26 2.28
N ALA A 594 -11.14 22.89 3.53
CA ALA A 594 -10.18 22.37 4.49
C ALA A 594 -9.68 20.98 4.07
N ILE A 595 -10.58 20.11 3.60
CA ILE A 595 -10.24 18.79 3.05
C ILE A 595 -9.34 18.94 1.82
N GLU A 596 -9.66 19.85 0.89
CA GLU A 596 -8.79 20.11 -0.27
C GLU A 596 -7.41 20.65 0.11
N ARG A 597 -7.30 21.48 1.17
CA ARG A 597 -5.99 21.94 1.67
C ARG A 597 -5.19 20.79 2.24
N LEU A 598 -5.81 19.96 3.10
CA LEU A 598 -5.16 18.80 3.68
C LEU A 598 -4.75 17.78 2.61
N GLN A 599 -5.55 17.57 1.57
CA GLN A 599 -5.17 16.72 0.44
C GLN A 599 -3.95 17.27 -0.31
N ARG A 600 -3.90 18.58 -0.58
CA ARG A 600 -2.71 19.21 -1.20
C ARG A 600 -1.47 19.08 -0.32
N GLU A 601 -1.60 19.19 1.00
CA GLU A 601 -0.49 19.00 1.94
C GLU A 601 -0.01 17.53 2.00
N VAL A 602 -0.94 16.57 1.96
CA VAL A 602 -0.62 15.14 1.85
C VAL A 602 0.08 14.82 0.53
N ASP A 603 -0.39 15.38 -0.59
CA ASP A 603 0.23 15.18 -1.91
C ASP A 603 1.61 15.84 -1.98
N ALA A 604 1.77 17.04 -1.39
CA ALA A 604 3.06 17.73 -1.31
C ALA A 604 4.08 16.94 -0.46
N SER A 605 3.65 16.44 0.70
CA SER A 605 4.51 15.61 1.57
C SER A 605 4.82 14.24 0.94
N ALA A 606 3.88 13.63 0.22
CA ALA A 606 4.14 12.42 -0.56
C ALA A 606 5.16 12.67 -1.70
N ALA A 607 5.04 13.80 -2.41
CA ALA A 607 5.99 14.21 -3.43
C ALA A 607 7.39 14.48 -2.84
N GLU A 608 7.47 15.07 -1.65
CA GLU A 608 8.74 15.33 -0.97
C GLU A 608 9.41 14.05 -0.49
N VAL A 609 8.64 13.08 0.04
CA VAL A 609 9.13 11.72 0.35
C VAL A 609 9.62 11.02 -0.91
N ALA A 610 8.92 11.14 -2.04
CA ALA A 610 9.38 10.57 -3.31
C ALA A 610 10.67 11.23 -3.81
N ARG A 611 10.82 12.55 -3.62
CA ARG A 611 12.03 13.30 -3.97
C ARG A 611 13.21 12.91 -3.11
N LEU A 612 13.00 12.72 -1.80
CA LEU A 612 14.03 12.27 -0.86
C LEU A 612 14.48 10.84 -1.16
N LYS A 613 13.55 9.93 -1.45
CA LYS A 613 13.90 8.56 -1.91
C LYS A 613 14.70 8.57 -3.21
N GLY A 614 14.28 9.35 -4.20
CA GLY A 614 15.01 9.50 -5.46
C GLY A 614 16.39 10.14 -5.29
N ALA A 615 16.53 11.08 -4.35
CA ALA A 615 17.82 11.71 -4.03
C ALA A 615 18.75 10.76 -3.26
N GLU A 616 18.23 9.89 -2.39
CA GLU A 616 19.01 8.85 -1.70
C GLU A 616 19.49 7.77 -2.68
N ASP A 617 18.64 7.33 -3.60
CA ASP A 617 19.03 6.38 -4.65
C ASP A 617 20.07 6.99 -5.62
N ALA A 618 19.94 8.27 -5.95
CA ALA A 618 20.93 8.99 -6.77
C ALA A 618 22.26 9.26 -6.03
N ALA A 619 22.21 9.51 -4.72
CA ALA A 619 23.41 9.69 -3.90
C ALA A 619 24.16 8.36 -3.66
N LEU A 620 23.44 7.23 -3.58
CA LEU A 620 24.02 5.89 -3.55
C LEU A 620 24.72 5.52 -4.86
N PHE A 621 24.21 6.00 -6.01
CA PHE A 621 24.82 5.74 -7.32
C PHE A 621 26.01 6.66 -7.65
N THR A 622 26.10 7.86 -7.06
CA THR A 622 27.16 8.84 -7.38
C THR A 622 28.32 8.87 -6.39
N ARG A 623 28.25 8.13 -5.27
CA ARG A 623 29.35 7.96 -4.31
C ARG A 623 30.14 6.66 -4.42
N LEU A 624 29.85 5.82 -5.41
CA LEU A 624 30.78 4.78 -5.82
C LEU A 624 31.78 5.39 -6.81
N PRO A 625 33.05 5.64 -6.41
CA PRO A 625 34.06 6.01 -7.38
C PRO A 625 34.10 4.93 -8.47
N PRO A 626 34.22 5.29 -9.76
CA PRO A 626 34.34 4.31 -10.81
C PRO A 626 35.49 3.37 -10.46
N VAL A 627 35.19 2.09 -10.31
CA VAL A 627 36.16 1.01 -10.09
C VAL A 627 36.92 0.80 -11.40
N GLY A 628 37.64 1.83 -11.83
CA GLY A 628 38.55 1.84 -12.96
C GLY A 628 39.98 1.89 -12.43
N ARG A 629 40.39 0.86 -11.67
CA ARG A 629 41.80 0.60 -11.30
C ARG A 629 42.03 -0.76 -10.62
N ALA A 630 41.31 -1.81 -11.03
CA ALA A 630 41.62 -3.18 -10.60
C ALA A 630 42.72 -3.85 -11.45
N ALA A 631 43.17 -3.21 -12.54
CA ALA A 631 44.22 -3.76 -13.41
C ALA A 631 45.64 -3.61 -12.84
N THR A 632 45.93 -2.60 -12.01
CA THR A 632 47.32 -2.34 -11.58
C THR A 632 47.77 -3.17 -10.38
N ILE A 633 46.84 -3.66 -9.54
CA ILE A 633 47.21 -4.51 -8.38
C ILE A 633 47.56 -5.94 -8.83
N HIS A 634 46.97 -6.43 -9.93
CA HIS A 634 47.34 -7.72 -10.49
C HIS A 634 48.72 -7.68 -11.14
N ASP A 635 49.03 -6.60 -11.86
CA ASP A 635 50.36 -6.39 -12.48
C ASP A 635 51.46 -6.13 -11.43
N GLU A 636 51.16 -5.43 -10.33
CA GLU A 636 52.10 -5.23 -9.21
C GLU A 636 52.35 -6.53 -8.42
N LEU A 637 51.35 -7.42 -8.31
CA LEU A 637 51.52 -8.74 -7.69
C LEU A 637 52.25 -9.74 -8.60
N GLU A 638 52.14 -9.63 -9.93
CA GLU A 638 52.98 -10.42 -10.85
C GLU A 638 54.43 -9.91 -10.93
N ALA A 639 54.66 -8.60 -10.80
CA ALA A 639 56.01 -8.04 -10.73
C ALA A 639 56.77 -8.48 -9.46
N LEU A 640 56.08 -8.57 -8.32
CA LEU A 640 56.64 -9.08 -7.06
C LEU A 640 56.83 -10.60 -7.04
N ARG A 641 56.24 -11.33 -7.98
CA ARG A 641 56.40 -12.79 -8.12
C ARG A 641 57.57 -13.19 -9.02
N LYS A 642 58.14 -12.23 -9.75
CA LYS A 642 59.31 -12.40 -10.63
C LYS A 642 60.64 -11.96 -10.00
N TRP A 643 60.59 -11.40 -8.79
CA TRP A 643 61.73 -11.24 -7.89
C TRP A 643 61.66 -12.32 -6.81
#